data_AF-A0A6N2RK18-F1
#
_entry.id   AF-A0A6N2RK18-F1
#
_cell.length_a   1.000
_cell.length_b   1.000
_cell.length_c   1.000
_cell.angle_alpha   90.00
_cell.angle_beta   90.00
_cell.angle_gamma   90.00
#
_symmetry.space_group_name_H-M   'P 1'
#
loop_
_entity.id
_entity.type
_entity.pdbx_description
1 polymer ?
#
loop_
_entity_poly.entity_id
_entity_poly.type
_entity_poly.pdbx_seq_one_letter_code
_entity_poly.pdbx_strand_id
1 'polypeptide(L)'
;MRKQKQIDSFTFLRAIFIIAISIFHSSVQFLPGGFMAVIGFFVMSGFLMMKKLNTIDDYDFNEFKSIIKKRFKKLLPSLYFVISLSLVFALIFSRIIFHDSIKSSLPTALSIQNLYQIFKGGSYFTKNGYFDMFTHFWYISMQVQFILIFYLVNYFINKYKDNFSGKNIKIYVFILISAISILLMIIFSFDKNNISRIYYGPDARINAIFIGALAYLLIDYFSKIFEFAKEKNFSEKYILYALLFLTLLAYFFVRGENLYTYRIIMPIYTLIQALLIGVLYSYEKENKFVIKKKEMGVFKTFLYYIGLRSYYIYLWQYIISTFLSYAFAHTSKSRIIAYILEIIIVLILSELTYVILNRKFDFKKYFIITSALILGLNALAFFIPNPKEKDMKELEKRISENQDNIKKNNEKYVKEQKKKENKENLEKSKNQLSSENKKTDPKQNESNKEDENKNKEENKEPVFEKKAYDDFNFTDKEKEFLKNTSITAVGDSVLINIDPFLREFNPNLYLDGEVGRQMTDGPKVLQNIKNKNGLGNIVLVSLGSNGTLSEQNMVDILNISEGRKVYFVNTVNSQSWEMTINSKIKKFCDENQNAYMVDWYKFAKEKANLFAKDMVHPEVEGSKAYRNLIEREIINSFAN
;
A
#
# COMPACT_ATOMS: atom_id res chain seq x y z
N MET A 1 -27.00 44.51 -12.83
CA MET A 1 -26.12 43.44 -13.37
C MET A 1 -25.53 42.61 -12.23
N ARG A 2 -25.89 41.33 -12.08
CA ARG A 2 -25.22 40.42 -11.13
C ARG A 2 -23.79 40.19 -11.64
N LYS A 3 -22.75 40.63 -10.90
CA LYS A 3 -21.35 40.28 -11.17
C LYS A 3 -21.28 38.76 -11.36
N GLN A 4 -20.95 38.28 -12.57
CA GLN A 4 -20.70 36.87 -12.82
C GLN A 4 -19.58 36.44 -11.85
N LYS A 5 -19.85 35.44 -11.00
CA LYS A 5 -18.82 34.84 -10.14
C LYS A 5 -17.72 34.29 -11.05
N GLN A 6 -16.54 34.87 -10.97
CA GLN A 6 -15.34 34.38 -11.64
C GLN A 6 -15.06 32.94 -11.19
N ILE A 7 -14.83 32.04 -12.15
CA ILE A 7 -14.47 30.65 -11.88
C ILE A 7 -12.99 30.61 -11.52
N ASP A 8 -12.70 30.07 -10.33
CA ASP A 8 -11.35 29.90 -9.77
C ASP A 8 -10.65 28.69 -10.41
N SER A 9 -9.54 28.87 -11.15
CA SER A 9 -8.84 27.77 -11.81
C SER A 9 -8.35 26.70 -10.85
N PHE A 10 -8.09 27.05 -9.58
CA PHE A 10 -7.75 26.10 -8.54
C PHE A 10 -8.84 25.04 -8.33
N THR A 11 -10.08 25.32 -8.75
CA THR A 11 -11.17 24.33 -8.76
C THR A 11 -10.87 23.17 -9.71
N PHE A 12 -10.27 23.41 -10.87
CA PHE A 12 -9.90 22.33 -11.81
C PHE A 12 -8.72 21.52 -11.28
N LEU A 13 -7.72 22.17 -10.66
CA LEU A 13 -6.62 21.44 -9.99
C LEU A 13 -7.15 20.55 -8.87
N ARG A 14 -8.10 21.05 -8.05
CA ARG A 14 -8.78 20.22 -7.04
C ARG A 14 -9.46 19.00 -7.64
N ALA A 15 -10.07 19.15 -8.81
CA ALA A 15 -10.72 18.05 -9.51
C ALA A 15 -9.70 16.98 -9.94
N ILE A 16 -8.59 17.41 -10.54
CA ILE A 16 -7.50 16.50 -10.94
C ILE A 16 -6.96 15.76 -9.71
N PHE A 17 -6.69 16.48 -8.62
CA PHE A 17 -6.16 15.87 -7.41
C PHE A 17 -7.12 14.88 -6.78
N ILE A 18 -8.42 15.21 -6.64
CA ILE A 18 -9.37 14.28 -6.03
C ILE A 18 -9.59 13.04 -6.89
N ILE A 19 -9.67 13.19 -8.22
CA ILE A 19 -9.79 12.05 -9.14
C ILE A 19 -8.60 11.10 -9.00
N ALA A 20 -7.37 11.64 -8.95
CA ALA A 20 -6.17 10.83 -8.77
C ALA A 20 -6.18 10.06 -7.43
N ILE A 21 -6.61 10.69 -6.34
CA ILE A 21 -6.74 10.04 -5.03
C ILE A 21 -7.86 8.99 -5.03
N SER A 22 -8.99 9.26 -5.67
CA SER A 22 -10.10 8.30 -5.79
C SER A 22 -9.64 7.04 -6.50
N ILE A 23 -9.03 7.20 -7.69
CA ILE A 23 -8.53 6.08 -8.48
C ILE A 23 -7.46 5.30 -7.70
N PHE A 24 -6.54 5.98 -7.00
CA PHE A 24 -5.53 5.31 -6.18
C PHE A 24 -6.16 4.40 -5.11
N HIS A 25 -7.21 4.85 -4.43
CA HIS A 25 -7.87 4.03 -3.42
C HIS A 25 -8.67 2.86 -4.01
N SER A 26 -9.38 3.07 -5.12
CA SER A 26 -10.15 2.01 -5.78
C SER A 26 -9.24 0.99 -6.47
N SER A 27 -8.18 1.46 -7.13
CA SER A 27 -7.22 0.65 -7.88
C SER A 27 -5.85 1.32 -8.01
N VAL A 28 -4.92 0.87 -7.16
CA VAL A 28 -3.51 1.29 -7.19
C VAL A 28 -2.85 0.97 -8.54
N GLN A 29 -3.37 0.00 -9.31
CA GLN A 29 -2.82 -0.36 -10.61
C GLN A 29 -2.91 0.78 -11.63
N PHE A 30 -4.01 1.55 -11.63
CA PHE A 30 -4.23 2.58 -12.64
C PHE A 30 -3.45 3.87 -12.35
N LEU A 31 -3.48 4.33 -11.09
CA LEU A 31 -2.75 5.52 -10.63
C LEU A 31 -2.01 5.25 -9.32
N PRO A 32 -0.93 4.46 -9.39
CA PRO A 32 -0.14 4.07 -8.22
C PRO A 32 0.51 5.24 -7.48
N GLY A 33 0.81 6.33 -8.19
CA GLY A 33 1.30 7.58 -7.62
C GLY A 33 0.18 8.57 -7.26
N GLY A 34 -1.10 8.19 -7.37
CA GLY A 34 -2.24 9.09 -7.11
C GLY A 34 -2.28 9.64 -5.68
N PHE A 35 -1.65 8.94 -4.72
CA PHE A 35 -1.47 9.46 -3.36
C PHE A 35 -0.66 10.76 -3.30
N MET A 36 0.21 11.03 -4.28
CA MET A 36 1.01 12.26 -4.36
C MET A 36 0.15 13.51 -4.54
N ALA A 37 -1.07 13.37 -5.09
CA ALA A 37 -1.99 14.48 -5.28
C ALA A 37 -2.40 15.19 -3.98
N VAL A 38 -2.31 14.48 -2.83
CA VAL A 38 -2.50 15.08 -1.50
C VAL A 38 -1.53 16.24 -1.26
N ILE A 39 -0.29 16.16 -1.76
CA ILE A 39 0.70 17.24 -1.64
C ILE A 39 0.22 18.49 -2.39
N GLY A 40 -0.40 18.32 -3.55
CA GLY A 40 -0.98 19.44 -4.30
C GLY A 40 -2.06 20.18 -3.49
N PHE A 41 -2.89 19.45 -2.74
CA PHE A 41 -3.84 20.07 -1.82
C PHE A 41 -3.16 20.83 -0.68
N PHE A 42 -2.10 20.28 -0.07
CA PHE A 42 -1.35 20.97 0.99
C PHE A 42 -0.67 22.24 0.49
N VAL A 43 0.04 22.16 -0.64
CA VAL A 43 0.70 23.33 -1.24
C VAL A 43 -0.33 24.41 -1.60
N MET A 44 -1.44 24.03 -2.24
CA MET A 44 -2.51 24.96 -2.56
C MET A 44 -3.15 25.57 -1.30
N SER A 45 -3.31 24.79 -0.22
CA SER A 45 -3.79 25.30 1.04
C SER A 45 -2.85 26.36 1.62
N GLY A 46 -1.55 26.10 1.64
CA GLY A 46 -0.53 27.05 2.10
C GLY A 46 -0.56 28.35 1.30
N PHE A 47 -0.58 28.24 -0.02
CA PHE A 47 -0.68 29.36 -0.95
C PHE A 47 -1.91 30.24 -0.67
N LEU A 48 -3.10 29.62 -0.57
CA LEU A 48 -4.36 30.34 -0.36
C LEU A 48 -4.49 30.92 1.06
N MET A 49 -3.93 30.25 2.07
CA MET A 49 -3.88 30.77 3.44
C MET A 49 -2.99 32.00 3.53
N MET A 50 -1.80 31.97 2.91
CA MET A 50 -0.90 33.11 2.86
C MET A 50 -1.49 34.27 2.04
N LYS A 51 -2.10 33.97 0.90
CA LYS A 51 -2.84 34.95 0.09
C LYS A 51 -3.89 35.70 0.91
N LYS A 52 -4.71 34.97 1.66
CA LYS A 52 -5.72 35.57 2.54
C LYS A 52 -5.08 36.38 3.67
N LEU A 53 -4.01 35.87 4.27
CA LEU A 53 -3.36 36.55 5.40
C LEU A 53 -2.73 37.89 4.97
N ASN A 54 -2.21 37.98 3.75
CA ASN A 54 -1.68 39.23 3.19
C ASN A 54 -2.73 40.30 2.90
N THR A 55 -4.02 40.02 3.02
CA THR A 55 -5.09 41.03 2.93
C THR A 55 -5.52 41.55 4.30
N ILE A 56 -4.81 41.17 5.37
CA ILE A 56 -5.12 41.54 6.75
C ILE A 56 -3.95 42.39 7.25
N ASP A 57 -4.24 43.66 7.53
CA ASP A 57 -3.21 44.63 7.92
C ASP A 57 -2.71 44.40 9.35
N ASP A 58 -3.64 44.23 10.29
CA ASP A 58 -3.36 43.90 11.68
C ASP A 58 -3.83 42.49 12.02
N TYR A 59 -2.88 41.57 12.14
CA TYR A 59 -3.16 40.18 12.47
C TYR A 59 -2.72 39.89 13.90
N ASP A 60 -3.69 40.04 14.79
CA ASP A 60 -3.59 39.82 16.23
C ASP A 60 -4.16 38.45 16.66
N PHE A 61 -4.26 38.23 17.97
CA PHE A 61 -4.81 37.00 18.52
C PHE A 61 -6.33 36.84 18.26
N ASN A 62 -7.07 37.94 18.17
CA ASN A 62 -8.50 37.91 17.90
C ASN A 62 -8.77 37.49 16.46
N GLU A 63 -8.00 37.99 15.50
CA GLU A 63 -8.13 37.60 14.10
C GLU A 63 -7.64 36.17 13.87
N PHE A 64 -6.57 35.73 14.56
CA PHE A 64 -6.21 34.31 14.64
C PHE A 64 -7.43 33.45 15.05
N LYS A 65 -8.05 33.75 16.19
CA LYS A 65 -9.21 33.01 16.72
C LYS A 65 -10.42 33.07 15.75
N SER A 66 -10.68 34.23 15.16
CA SER A 66 -11.73 34.47 14.16
C SER A 66 -11.55 33.58 12.94
N ILE A 67 -10.33 33.52 12.38
CA ILE A 67 -10.01 32.70 11.22
C ILE A 67 -10.14 31.21 11.54
N ILE A 68 -9.54 30.74 12.63
CA ILE A 68 -9.62 29.33 13.04
C ILE A 68 -11.08 28.90 13.24
N LYS A 69 -11.88 29.71 13.94
CA LYS A 69 -13.32 29.45 14.13
C LYS A 69 -14.07 29.35 12.79
N LYS A 70 -13.80 30.24 11.83
CA LYS A 70 -14.41 30.19 10.49
C LYS A 70 -13.99 28.93 9.72
N ARG A 71 -12.73 28.50 9.83
CA ARG A 71 -12.22 27.27 9.19
C ARG A 71 -12.87 26.02 9.79
N PHE A 72 -12.97 25.94 11.11
CA PHE A 72 -13.54 24.80 11.82
C PHE A 72 -15.03 24.66 11.54
N LYS A 73 -15.77 25.79 11.51
CA LYS A 73 -17.18 25.82 11.10
C LYS A 73 -17.43 25.31 9.68
N LYS A 74 -16.43 25.40 8.80
CA LYS A 74 -16.53 24.93 7.42
C LYS A 74 -16.19 23.44 7.29
N LEU A 75 -15.19 22.95 8.01
CA LEU A 75 -14.66 21.60 7.87
C LEU A 75 -15.36 20.58 8.79
N LEU A 76 -15.45 20.85 10.08
CA LEU A 76 -15.83 19.83 11.06
C LEU A 76 -17.25 19.29 10.92
N PRO A 77 -18.30 20.09 10.60
CA PRO A 77 -19.67 19.56 10.53
C PRO A 77 -19.84 18.41 9.55
N SER A 78 -19.26 18.55 8.36
CA SER A 78 -19.37 17.53 7.31
C SER A 78 -18.61 16.28 7.71
N LEU A 79 -17.42 16.45 8.29
CA LEU A 79 -16.64 15.33 8.80
C LEU A 79 -17.42 14.56 9.87
N TYR A 80 -17.93 15.23 10.89
CA TYR A 80 -18.65 14.57 11.99
C TYR A 80 -19.96 13.91 11.53
N PHE A 81 -20.69 14.57 10.61
CA PHE A 81 -21.87 13.98 9.98
C PHE A 81 -21.50 12.67 9.27
N VAL A 82 -20.49 12.69 8.39
CA VAL A 82 -20.08 11.49 7.64
C VAL A 82 -19.58 10.37 8.57
N ILE A 83 -18.78 10.68 9.60
CA ILE A 83 -18.32 9.69 10.58
C ILE A 83 -19.53 9.02 11.25
N SER A 84 -20.44 9.83 11.79
CA SER A 84 -21.59 9.32 12.53
C SER A 84 -22.52 8.47 11.64
N LEU A 85 -22.84 8.95 10.45
CA LEU A 85 -23.70 8.23 9.49
C LEU A 85 -23.06 6.92 9.03
N SER A 86 -21.76 6.93 8.75
CA SER A 86 -21.02 5.74 8.32
C SER A 86 -20.91 4.71 9.43
N LEU A 87 -20.74 5.11 10.69
CA LEU A 87 -20.75 4.20 11.83
C LEU A 87 -22.13 3.57 12.04
N VAL A 88 -23.21 4.35 11.98
CA VAL A 88 -24.58 3.80 12.09
C VAL A 88 -24.85 2.81 10.96
N PHE A 89 -24.47 3.17 9.73
CA PHE A 89 -24.60 2.27 8.58
C PHE A 89 -23.78 1.00 8.77
N ALA A 90 -22.52 1.10 9.20
CA ALA A 90 -21.67 -0.06 9.48
C ALA A 90 -22.28 -0.95 10.58
N LEU A 91 -22.79 -0.37 11.66
CA LEU A 91 -23.40 -1.13 12.75
C LEU A 91 -24.58 -1.99 12.26
N ILE A 92 -25.38 -1.46 11.33
CA ILE A 92 -26.56 -2.14 10.78
C ILE A 92 -26.16 -3.19 9.73
N PHE A 93 -25.27 -2.83 8.79
CA PHE A 93 -25.02 -3.63 7.58
C PHE A 93 -23.73 -4.45 7.62
N SER A 94 -22.73 -4.10 8.45
CA SER A 94 -21.49 -4.85 8.59
C SER A 94 -20.82 -4.60 9.95
N ARG A 95 -21.11 -5.48 10.92
CA ARG A 95 -20.49 -5.41 12.26
C ARG A 95 -18.96 -5.47 12.21
N ILE A 96 -18.39 -6.17 11.23
CA ILE A 96 -16.94 -6.27 11.03
C ILE A 96 -16.35 -4.89 10.72
N ILE A 97 -16.91 -4.17 9.73
CA ILE A 97 -16.45 -2.82 9.37
C ILE A 97 -16.65 -1.85 10.55
N PHE A 98 -17.78 -1.99 11.27
CA PHE A 98 -18.05 -1.17 12.47
C PHE A 98 -16.94 -1.32 13.52
N HIS A 99 -16.62 -2.56 13.92
CA HIS A 99 -15.59 -2.80 14.93
C HIS A 99 -14.18 -2.42 14.46
N ASP A 100 -13.85 -2.64 13.18
CA ASP A 100 -12.57 -2.23 12.61
C ASP A 100 -12.42 -0.69 12.58
N SER A 101 -13.53 0.05 12.48
CA SER A 101 -13.53 1.51 12.29
C SER A 101 -13.82 2.32 13.56
N ILE A 102 -14.51 1.74 14.56
CA ILE A 102 -14.98 2.50 15.73
C ILE A 102 -13.82 3.13 16.51
N LYS A 103 -12.70 2.42 16.66
CA LYS A 103 -11.50 2.93 17.34
C LYS A 103 -10.84 4.11 16.61
N SER A 104 -10.98 4.17 15.27
CA SER A 104 -10.49 5.29 14.45
C SER A 104 -11.44 6.50 14.44
N SER A 105 -12.68 6.34 14.90
CA SER A 105 -13.67 7.43 14.88
C SER A 105 -13.32 8.60 15.81
N LEU A 106 -12.83 8.32 17.02
CA LEU A 106 -12.42 9.36 17.97
C LEU A 106 -11.13 10.08 17.55
N PRO A 107 -10.04 9.39 17.18
CA PRO A 107 -8.86 10.07 16.65
C PRO A 107 -9.18 10.92 15.41
N THR A 108 -10.07 10.44 14.54
CA THR A 108 -10.58 11.23 13.40
C THR A 108 -11.31 12.49 13.85
N ALA A 109 -12.28 12.36 14.76
CA ALA A 109 -13.06 13.50 15.25
C ALA A 109 -12.16 14.55 15.92
N LEU A 110 -11.18 14.10 16.69
CA LEU A 110 -10.18 14.94 17.37
C LEU A 110 -9.07 15.46 16.45
N SER A 111 -9.11 15.15 15.15
CA SER A 111 -8.10 15.55 14.17
C SER A 111 -6.67 15.07 14.50
N ILE A 112 -6.56 13.85 15.01
CA ILE A 112 -5.30 13.16 15.35
C ILE A 112 -5.19 11.76 14.71
N GLN A 113 -6.02 11.45 13.70
CA GLN A 113 -6.01 10.15 13.02
C GLN A 113 -4.63 9.80 12.46
N ASN A 114 -3.88 10.77 11.95
CA ASN A 114 -2.52 10.55 11.46
C ASN A 114 -1.57 10.05 12.57
N LEU A 115 -1.67 10.61 13.78
CA LEU A 115 -0.87 10.16 14.93
C LEU A 115 -1.31 8.78 15.39
N TYR A 116 -2.61 8.52 15.43
CA TYR A 116 -3.16 7.20 15.75
C TYR A 116 -2.61 6.12 14.80
N GLN A 117 -2.54 6.41 13.49
CA GLN A 117 -1.98 5.46 12.51
C GLN A 117 -0.48 5.25 12.67
N ILE A 118 0.28 6.26 13.11
CA ILE A 118 1.70 6.09 13.47
C ILE A 118 1.84 5.12 14.64
N PHE A 119 1.06 5.30 15.70
CA PHE A 119 1.12 4.45 16.89
C PHE A 119 0.58 3.04 16.66
N LYS A 120 -0.42 2.89 15.80
CA LYS A 120 -0.96 1.57 15.40
C LYS A 120 0.09 0.72 14.66
N GLY A 121 1.05 1.34 14.00
CA GLY A 121 2.10 0.65 13.23
C GLY A 121 1.59 0.05 11.91
N GLY A 122 2.49 -0.62 11.18
CA GLY A 122 2.25 -1.14 9.82
C GLY A 122 2.37 -0.07 8.73
N SER A 123 2.61 -0.47 7.47
CA SER A 123 2.73 0.47 6.35
C SER A 123 1.35 0.91 5.85
N TYR A 124 1.12 2.20 5.54
CA TYR A 124 -0.11 2.67 4.87
C TYR A 124 -0.38 1.94 3.55
N PHE A 125 0.69 1.52 2.88
CA PHE A 125 0.64 0.81 1.60
C PHE A 125 0.44 -0.71 1.77
N THR A 126 0.42 -1.22 3.01
CA THR A 126 0.12 -2.63 3.32
C THR A 126 -1.12 -2.72 4.19
N LYS A 127 -2.17 -3.38 3.72
CA LYS A 127 -3.38 -3.59 4.52
C LYS A 127 -3.36 -4.97 5.19
N ASN A 128 -3.39 -4.98 6.52
CA ASN A 128 -3.39 -6.19 7.36
C ASN A 128 -4.81 -6.74 7.59
N GLY A 129 -5.67 -6.77 6.55
CA GLY A 129 -7.02 -7.35 6.67
C GLY A 129 -8.02 -6.61 7.58
N TYR A 130 -7.70 -5.41 8.07
CA TYR A 130 -8.62 -4.53 8.78
C TYR A 130 -9.35 -3.58 7.80
N PHE A 131 -10.68 -3.53 7.89
CA PHE A 131 -11.55 -2.69 7.06
C PHE A 131 -11.90 -1.38 7.76
N ASP A 132 -10.88 -0.65 8.23
CA ASP A 132 -11.08 0.66 8.85
C ASP A 132 -11.41 1.72 7.78
N MET A 133 -12.67 2.13 7.73
CA MET A 133 -13.20 3.08 6.75
C MET A 133 -12.78 4.54 7.00
N PHE A 134 -12.12 4.85 8.12
CA PHE A 134 -11.69 6.19 8.48
C PHE A 134 -10.18 6.41 8.36
N THR A 135 -9.45 5.39 7.92
CA THR A 135 -8.00 5.48 7.71
C THR A 135 -7.61 6.71 6.90
N HIS A 136 -8.28 6.99 5.76
CA HIS A 136 -7.97 8.14 4.88
C HIS A 136 -8.15 9.51 5.55
N PHE A 137 -8.83 9.62 6.68
CA PHE A 137 -8.98 10.90 7.38
C PHE A 137 -7.71 11.38 8.10
N TRP A 138 -6.62 10.62 8.04
CA TRP A 138 -5.28 11.12 8.38
C TRP A 138 -4.97 12.46 7.69
N TYR A 139 -5.33 12.62 6.42
CA TYR A 139 -5.13 13.85 5.65
C TYR A 139 -5.89 15.03 6.26
N ILE A 140 -7.17 14.84 6.62
CA ILE A 140 -7.98 15.92 7.19
C ILE A 140 -7.44 16.29 8.59
N SER A 141 -7.03 15.29 9.36
CA SER A 141 -6.38 15.51 10.67
C SER A 141 -5.14 16.38 10.53
N MET A 142 -4.23 16.03 9.61
CA MET A 142 -3.06 16.86 9.31
C MET A 142 -3.42 18.23 8.75
N GLN A 143 -4.45 18.32 7.89
CA GLN A 143 -4.90 19.61 7.35
C GLN A 143 -5.37 20.55 8.47
N VAL A 144 -6.08 20.05 9.47
CA VAL A 144 -6.49 20.83 10.66
C VAL A 144 -5.26 21.26 11.46
N GLN A 145 -4.33 20.34 11.73
CA GLN A 145 -3.07 20.65 12.43
C GLN A 145 -2.25 21.72 11.69
N PHE A 146 -2.09 21.58 10.38
CA PHE A 146 -1.34 22.51 9.55
C PHE A 146 -2.00 23.89 9.46
N ILE A 147 -3.34 23.96 9.41
CA ILE A 147 -4.05 25.25 9.51
C ILE A 147 -3.70 25.93 10.85
N LEU A 148 -3.78 25.21 11.97
CA LEU A 148 -3.45 25.76 13.29
C LEU A 148 -2.00 26.23 13.35
N ILE A 149 -1.04 25.37 12.96
CA ILE A 149 0.39 25.70 12.99
C ILE A 149 0.70 26.88 12.08
N PHE A 150 0.18 26.91 10.84
CA PHE A 150 0.43 28.00 9.90
C PHE A 150 0.00 29.36 10.47
N TYR A 151 -1.23 29.45 10.98
CA TYR A 151 -1.76 30.70 11.52
C TYR A 151 -1.09 31.09 12.84
N LEU A 152 -0.68 30.12 13.66
CA LEU A 152 0.06 30.35 14.89
C LEU A 152 1.49 30.86 14.65
N VAL A 153 2.22 30.25 13.71
CA VAL A 153 3.55 30.71 13.28
C VAL A 153 3.50 32.15 12.80
N ASN A 154 2.52 32.49 11.95
CA ASN A 154 2.35 33.86 11.48
C ASN A 154 1.97 34.84 12.60
N TYR A 155 1.23 34.38 13.61
CA TYR A 155 0.85 35.23 14.75
C TYR A 155 2.09 35.60 15.55
N PHE A 156 2.95 34.61 15.86
CA PHE A 156 4.21 34.87 16.55
C PHE A 156 5.18 35.74 15.73
N ILE A 157 5.32 35.50 14.43
CA ILE A 157 6.15 36.37 13.58
C ILE A 157 5.65 37.82 13.64
N ASN A 158 4.35 38.05 13.53
CA ASN A 158 3.79 39.39 13.56
C ASN A 158 3.89 40.05 14.95
N LYS A 159 3.82 39.27 16.03
CA LYS A 159 3.95 39.75 17.42
C LYS A 159 5.36 40.26 17.74
N TYR A 160 6.40 39.74 17.09
CA TYR A 160 7.81 40.03 17.40
C TYR A 160 8.57 40.70 16.23
N LYS A 161 7.86 41.35 15.30
CA LYS A 161 8.43 41.87 14.04
C LYS A 161 9.21 43.19 14.19
N ASP A 162 9.39 43.71 15.41
CA ASP A 162 9.67 45.12 15.71
C ASP A 162 10.93 45.73 15.04
N ASN A 163 11.83 44.92 14.44
CA ASN A 163 13.07 45.39 13.82
C ASN A 163 13.31 44.96 12.35
N PHE A 164 12.38 44.26 11.68
CA PHE A 164 12.61 43.74 10.32
C PHE A 164 11.36 43.84 9.43
N SER A 165 11.57 43.86 8.10
CA SER A 165 10.48 43.66 7.14
C SER A 165 9.80 42.32 7.39
N GLY A 166 8.53 42.35 7.82
CA GLY A 166 7.74 41.17 8.16
C GLY A 166 7.62 40.15 7.00
N LYS A 167 7.82 40.58 5.74
CA LYS A 167 7.89 39.69 4.57
C LYS A 167 9.17 38.84 4.59
N ASN A 168 10.32 39.43 4.89
CA ASN A 168 11.61 38.73 4.88
C ASN A 168 11.71 37.71 6.01
N ILE A 169 11.25 38.06 7.23
CA ILE A 169 11.20 37.10 8.35
C ILE A 169 10.34 35.89 7.97
N LYS A 170 9.15 36.11 7.40
CA LYS A 170 8.28 35.01 6.95
C LYS A 170 8.98 34.09 5.96
N ILE A 171 9.68 34.65 4.98
CA ILE A 171 10.44 33.86 4.00
C ILE A 171 11.48 32.98 4.70
N TYR A 172 12.34 33.56 5.56
CA TYR A 172 13.39 32.79 6.24
C TYR A 172 12.81 31.70 7.17
N VAL A 173 11.79 32.03 7.95
CA VAL A 173 11.14 31.07 8.86
C VAL A 173 10.48 29.94 8.06
N PHE A 174 9.79 30.25 6.96
CA PHE A 174 9.13 29.22 6.15
C PHE A 174 10.14 28.33 5.41
N ILE A 175 11.26 28.90 4.94
CA ILE A 175 12.37 28.13 4.37
C ILE A 175 12.94 27.19 5.43
N LEU A 176 13.22 27.70 6.64
CA LEU A 176 13.78 26.90 7.73
C LEU A 176 12.86 25.74 8.11
N ILE A 177 11.56 25.99 8.33
CA ILE A 177 10.58 24.94 8.65
C ILE A 177 10.53 23.90 7.51
N SER A 178 10.51 24.34 6.26
CA SER A 178 10.45 23.45 5.10
C SER A 178 11.71 22.60 4.97
N ALA A 179 12.89 23.20 5.18
CA ALA A 179 14.18 22.51 5.12
C ALA A 179 14.31 21.45 6.22
N ILE A 180 13.96 21.79 7.47
CA ILE A 180 13.96 20.83 8.59
C ILE A 180 12.98 19.69 8.31
N SER A 181 11.77 20.01 7.82
CA SER A 181 10.75 19.01 7.50
C SER A 181 11.20 18.04 6.40
N ILE A 182 11.85 18.54 5.34
CA ILE A 182 12.43 17.71 4.27
C ILE A 182 13.61 16.89 4.81
N LEU A 183 14.47 17.47 5.65
CA LEU A 183 15.60 16.76 6.25
C LEU A 183 15.12 15.59 7.11
N LEU A 184 14.10 15.79 7.96
CA LEU A 184 13.49 14.71 8.74
C LEU A 184 12.90 13.61 7.86
N MET A 185 12.21 13.98 6.78
CA MET A 185 11.70 13.02 5.80
C MET A 185 12.82 12.19 5.17
N ILE A 186 13.94 12.81 4.80
CA ILE A 186 15.12 12.12 4.24
C ILE A 186 15.74 11.20 5.29
N ILE A 187 15.97 11.68 6.51
CA ILE A 187 16.57 10.89 7.60
C ILE A 187 15.72 9.65 7.89
N PHE A 188 14.41 9.80 8.06
CA PHE A 188 13.54 8.66 8.36
C PHE A 188 13.47 7.65 7.22
N SER A 189 13.65 8.08 5.97
CA SER A 189 13.59 7.20 4.80
C SER A 189 14.74 6.20 4.70
N PHE A 190 15.77 6.29 5.56
CA PHE A 190 16.84 5.30 5.63
C PHE A 190 16.41 3.98 6.28
N ASP A 191 15.26 3.96 6.96
CA ASP A 191 14.65 2.76 7.52
C ASP A 191 13.30 2.47 6.86
N LYS A 192 13.14 1.25 6.31
CA LYS A 192 11.91 0.78 5.65
C LYS A 192 10.72 0.75 6.61
N ASN A 193 10.96 0.57 7.91
CA ASN A 193 9.91 0.55 8.93
C ASN A 193 9.28 1.93 9.17
N ASN A 194 9.97 3.01 8.76
CA ASN A 194 9.50 4.38 8.95
C ASN A 194 8.62 4.90 7.82
N ILE A 195 8.30 4.12 6.77
CA ILE A 195 7.46 4.58 5.64
C ILE A 195 6.13 5.19 6.14
N SER A 196 5.41 4.51 7.03
CA SER A 196 4.18 5.05 7.62
C SER A 196 4.41 6.29 8.46
N ARG A 197 5.48 6.31 9.25
CA ARG A 197 5.85 7.44 10.10
C ARG A 197 6.17 8.70 9.28
N ILE A 198 6.78 8.54 8.10
CA ILE A 198 7.01 9.62 7.15
C ILE A 198 5.69 10.06 6.53
N TYR A 199 4.86 9.12 6.09
CA TYR A 199 3.63 9.40 5.37
C TYR A 199 2.59 10.16 6.22
N TYR A 200 2.42 9.73 7.47
CA TYR A 200 1.48 10.32 8.43
C TYR A 200 2.09 11.40 9.34
N GLY A 201 3.42 11.57 9.31
CA GLY A 201 4.15 12.47 10.18
C GLY A 201 3.94 13.94 9.82
N PRO A 202 3.35 14.78 10.70
CA PRO A 202 3.19 16.20 10.40
C PRO A 202 4.55 16.89 10.23
N ASP A 203 5.56 16.50 11.00
CA ASP A 203 6.94 16.97 10.91
C ASP A 203 7.59 16.71 9.54
N ALA A 204 7.35 15.54 8.93
CA ALA A 204 7.89 15.20 7.62
C ALA A 204 7.10 15.82 6.43
N ARG A 205 5.90 16.36 6.69
CA ARG A 205 4.94 16.75 5.64
C ARG A 205 4.57 18.23 5.67
N ILE A 206 4.85 18.95 6.76
CA ILE A 206 4.50 20.37 6.92
C ILE A 206 5.21 21.28 5.90
N ASN A 207 6.34 20.85 5.34
CA ASN A 207 7.01 21.54 4.22
C ASN A 207 6.04 21.92 3.10
N ALA A 208 5.08 21.07 2.74
CA ALA A 208 4.17 21.33 1.63
C ALA A 208 3.35 22.62 1.84
N ILE A 209 2.85 22.85 3.06
CA ILE A 209 2.07 24.05 3.40
C ILE A 209 2.96 25.30 3.36
N PHE A 210 4.16 25.23 3.94
CA PHE A 210 5.05 26.40 3.98
C PHE A 210 5.70 26.70 2.63
N ILE A 211 6.01 25.69 1.81
CA ILE A 211 6.43 25.85 0.41
C ILE A 211 5.31 26.48 -0.43
N GLY A 212 4.05 26.09 -0.21
CA GLY A 212 2.91 26.77 -0.83
C GLY A 212 2.77 28.24 -0.40
N ALA A 213 2.96 28.54 0.88
CA ALA A 213 2.96 29.91 1.39
C ALA A 213 4.12 30.75 0.82
N LEU A 214 5.32 30.16 0.70
CA LEU A 214 6.48 30.76 0.06
C LEU A 214 6.21 31.09 -1.41
N ALA A 215 5.57 30.18 -2.16
CA ALA A 215 5.20 30.43 -3.55
C ALA A 215 4.32 31.69 -3.71
N TYR A 216 3.45 31.98 -2.73
CA TYR A 216 2.69 33.23 -2.72
C TYR A 216 3.54 34.45 -2.33
N LEU A 217 4.41 34.35 -1.32
CA LEU A 217 5.28 35.46 -0.93
C LEU A 217 6.27 35.87 -2.03
N LEU A 218 6.66 34.91 -2.85
CA LEU A 218 7.57 35.06 -3.98
C LEU A 218 6.82 35.27 -5.31
N ILE A 219 5.52 35.60 -5.27
CA ILE A 219 4.71 35.65 -6.49
C ILE A 219 5.23 36.64 -7.54
N ASP A 220 5.86 37.72 -7.10
CA ASP A 220 6.46 38.75 -7.97
C ASP A 220 7.65 38.22 -8.80
N TYR A 221 8.26 37.10 -8.39
CA TYR A 221 9.31 36.44 -9.18
C TYR A 221 8.71 35.53 -10.26
N PHE A 222 7.47 35.06 -10.11
CA PHE A 222 6.82 34.23 -11.13
C PHE A 222 6.44 35.04 -12.37
N SER A 223 6.09 36.32 -12.22
CA SER A 223 5.87 37.21 -13.36
C SER A 223 7.15 37.42 -14.19
N LYS A 224 8.33 37.42 -13.55
CA LYS A 224 9.62 37.46 -14.26
C LYS A 224 9.87 36.23 -15.14
N ILE A 225 9.35 35.07 -14.75
CA ILE A 225 9.40 33.85 -15.59
C ILE A 225 8.64 34.08 -16.89
N PHE A 226 7.52 34.81 -16.85
CA PHE A 226 6.75 35.14 -18.04
C PHE A 226 7.37 36.24 -18.88
N GLU A 227 7.99 37.25 -18.25
CA GLU A 227 8.81 38.23 -18.96
C GLU A 227 9.91 37.54 -19.76
N PHE A 228 10.67 36.64 -19.13
CA PHE A 228 11.69 35.84 -19.80
C PHE A 228 11.13 34.93 -20.91
N ALA A 229 9.98 34.29 -20.68
CA ALA A 229 9.33 33.47 -21.70
C ALA A 229 8.92 34.31 -22.92
N LYS A 230 8.33 35.49 -22.69
CA LYS A 230 7.95 36.46 -23.74
C LYS A 230 9.18 36.96 -24.50
N GLU A 231 10.27 37.30 -23.81
CA GLU A 231 11.55 37.67 -24.44
C GLU A 231 12.08 36.59 -25.39
N LYS A 232 11.82 35.32 -25.09
CA LYS A 232 12.20 34.17 -25.94
C LYS A 232 11.12 33.75 -26.94
N ASN A 233 10.08 34.55 -27.16
CA ASN A 233 8.92 34.22 -28.00
C ASN A 233 8.24 32.88 -27.60
N PHE A 234 8.31 32.53 -26.33
CA PHE A 234 7.73 31.31 -25.77
C PHE A 234 6.44 31.62 -25.01
N SER A 235 5.33 30.96 -25.36
CA SER A 235 4.06 31.20 -24.67
C SER A 235 4.07 30.60 -23.27
N GLU A 236 3.72 31.40 -22.27
CA GLU A 236 3.72 30.98 -20.87
C GLU A 236 2.76 29.80 -20.56
N LYS A 237 1.77 29.56 -21.43
CA LYS A 237 0.87 28.39 -21.33
C LYS A 237 1.62 27.05 -21.42
N TYR A 238 2.74 26.99 -22.14
CA TYR A 238 3.53 25.78 -22.28
C TYR A 238 4.26 25.43 -20.98
N ILE A 239 4.63 26.43 -20.18
CA ILE A 239 5.19 26.21 -18.83
C ILE A 239 4.14 25.52 -17.94
N LEU A 240 2.89 25.99 -17.99
CA LEU A 240 1.77 25.37 -17.28
C LEU A 240 1.54 23.93 -17.75
N TYR A 241 1.56 23.68 -19.05
CA TYR A 241 1.39 22.33 -19.60
C TYR A 241 2.54 21.40 -19.18
N ALA A 242 3.78 21.88 -19.17
CA ALA A 242 4.93 21.10 -18.71
C ALA A 242 4.80 20.74 -17.23
N LEU A 243 4.46 21.71 -16.36
CA LEU A 243 4.27 21.46 -14.93
C LEU A 243 3.08 20.54 -14.64
N LEU A 244 1.99 20.69 -15.40
CA LEU A 244 0.85 19.78 -15.32
C LEU A 244 1.21 18.37 -15.81
N PHE A 245 1.98 18.26 -16.89
CA PHE A 245 2.47 16.98 -17.40
C PHE A 245 3.35 16.28 -16.36
N LEU A 246 4.31 16.97 -15.75
CA LEU A 246 5.14 16.42 -14.67
C LEU A 246 4.31 15.99 -13.46
N THR A 247 3.26 16.75 -13.14
CA THR A 247 2.30 16.39 -12.08
C THR A 247 1.58 15.08 -12.40
N LEU A 248 1.05 14.94 -13.63
CA LEU A 248 0.35 13.74 -14.07
C LEU A 248 1.31 12.54 -14.21
N LEU A 249 2.52 12.76 -14.70
CA LEU A 249 3.56 11.72 -14.83
C LEU A 249 3.84 11.06 -13.49
N ALA A 250 3.93 11.84 -12.41
CA ALA A 250 4.11 11.29 -11.08
C ALA A 250 3.02 10.29 -10.67
N TYR A 251 1.76 10.49 -11.12
CA TYR A 251 0.65 9.61 -10.76
C TYR A 251 0.72 8.21 -11.38
N PHE A 252 1.39 8.05 -12.53
CA PHE A 252 1.54 6.75 -13.19
C PHE A 252 2.77 5.97 -12.71
N PHE A 253 3.85 6.68 -12.34
CA PHE A 253 5.15 6.03 -12.12
C PHE A 253 5.61 5.98 -10.67
N VAL A 254 5.17 6.91 -9.81
CA VAL A 254 5.61 6.92 -8.41
C VAL A 254 4.94 5.79 -7.63
N ARG A 255 5.69 5.16 -6.71
CA ARG A 255 5.24 4.07 -5.84
C ARG A 255 5.53 4.44 -4.39
N GLY A 256 4.58 4.25 -3.48
CA GLY A 256 4.70 4.67 -2.08
C GLY A 256 5.62 3.78 -1.25
N GLU A 257 5.82 2.53 -1.68
CA GLU A 257 6.65 1.54 -1.02
C GLU A 257 8.15 1.77 -1.26
N ASN A 258 8.49 2.57 -2.27
CA ASN A 258 9.86 2.86 -2.64
C ASN A 258 10.45 3.99 -1.77
N LEU A 259 11.56 3.73 -1.08
CA LEU A 259 12.24 4.72 -0.24
C LEU A 259 12.74 5.95 -1.00
N TYR A 260 13.10 5.80 -2.29
CA TYR A 260 13.50 6.93 -3.15
C TYR A 260 12.37 7.95 -3.34
N THR A 261 11.11 7.51 -3.21
CA THR A 261 9.96 8.40 -3.23
C THR A 261 10.09 9.48 -2.17
N TYR A 262 10.47 9.13 -0.94
CA TYR A 262 10.57 10.07 0.17
C TYR A 262 11.87 10.88 0.14
N ARG A 263 12.96 10.29 -0.36
CA ARG A 263 14.28 10.94 -0.42
C ARG A 263 14.35 12.07 -1.44
N ILE A 264 13.80 11.83 -2.63
CA ILE A 264 14.06 12.68 -3.80
C ILE A 264 12.76 13.12 -4.46
N ILE A 265 11.91 12.17 -4.84
CA ILE A 265 10.75 12.45 -5.69
C ILE A 265 9.74 13.35 -4.99
N MET A 266 9.45 13.10 -3.71
CA MET A 266 8.46 13.84 -2.94
C MET A 266 8.86 15.29 -2.66
N PRO A 267 10.11 15.61 -2.23
CA PRO A 267 10.60 17.00 -2.21
C PRO A 267 10.46 17.71 -3.56
N ILE A 268 10.92 17.08 -4.65
CA ILE A 268 10.87 17.67 -6.00
C ILE A 268 9.42 17.90 -6.44
N TYR A 269 8.54 16.92 -6.21
CA TYR A 269 7.13 17.03 -6.53
C TYR A 269 6.46 18.17 -5.76
N THR A 270 6.78 18.37 -4.47
CA THR A 270 6.29 19.51 -3.68
C THR A 270 6.67 20.85 -4.31
N LEU A 271 7.91 20.98 -4.80
CA LEU A 271 8.37 22.18 -5.52
C LEU A 271 7.63 22.35 -6.86
N ILE A 272 7.46 21.27 -7.64
CA ILE A 272 6.68 21.29 -8.88
C ILE A 272 5.25 21.77 -8.62
N GLN A 273 4.60 21.32 -7.53
CA GLN A 273 3.27 21.79 -7.15
C GLN A 273 3.25 23.28 -6.81
N ALA A 274 4.25 23.77 -6.07
CA ALA A 274 4.36 25.20 -5.75
C ALA A 274 4.56 26.04 -7.01
N LEU A 275 5.40 25.57 -7.94
CA LEU A 275 5.59 26.21 -9.23
C LEU A 275 4.30 26.21 -10.04
N LEU A 276 3.62 25.07 -10.18
CA LEU A 276 2.37 24.95 -10.91
C LEU A 276 1.31 25.93 -10.39
N ILE A 277 1.14 26.00 -9.07
CA ILE A 277 0.15 26.87 -8.43
C ILE A 277 0.53 28.35 -8.57
N GLY A 278 1.80 28.70 -8.37
CA GLY A 278 2.30 30.08 -8.53
C GLY A 278 2.18 30.58 -9.96
N VAL A 279 2.66 29.80 -10.93
CA VAL A 279 2.56 30.09 -12.37
C VAL A 279 1.08 30.20 -12.78
N LEU A 280 0.21 29.30 -12.33
CA LEU A 280 -1.22 29.35 -12.66
C LEU A 280 -1.87 30.64 -12.16
N TYR A 281 -1.56 31.04 -10.92
CA TYR A 281 -2.09 32.27 -10.35
C TYR A 281 -1.59 33.53 -11.07
N SER A 282 -0.29 33.60 -11.38
CA SER A 282 0.27 34.72 -12.14
C SER A 282 -0.32 34.79 -13.54
N TYR A 283 -0.53 33.64 -14.20
CA TYR A 283 -1.12 33.57 -15.53
C TYR A 283 -2.54 34.15 -15.54
N GLU A 284 -3.37 33.77 -14.56
CA GLU A 284 -4.72 34.33 -14.41
C GLU A 284 -4.71 35.84 -14.18
N LYS A 285 -3.78 36.33 -13.36
CA LYS A 285 -3.64 37.74 -13.01
C LYS A 285 -3.24 38.59 -14.23
N GLU A 286 -2.22 38.16 -14.98
CA GLU A 286 -1.69 38.91 -16.13
C GLU A 286 -2.63 38.87 -17.33
N ASN A 287 -3.13 37.68 -17.68
CA ASN A 287 -3.96 37.51 -18.88
C ASN A 287 -5.43 37.85 -18.67
N LYS A 288 -5.80 38.35 -17.48
CA LYS A 288 -7.20 38.57 -17.06
C LYS A 288 -8.08 37.36 -17.39
N PHE A 289 -7.52 36.16 -17.22
CA PHE A 289 -8.15 34.93 -17.68
C PHE A 289 -9.40 34.68 -16.84
N VAL A 290 -10.56 34.79 -17.48
CA VAL A 290 -11.86 34.52 -16.86
C VAL A 290 -12.52 33.41 -17.66
N ILE A 291 -12.61 32.22 -17.06
CA ILE A 291 -13.41 31.16 -17.65
C ILE A 291 -14.88 31.57 -17.52
N LYS A 292 -15.51 31.92 -18.65
CA LYS A 292 -16.95 32.18 -18.67
C LYS A 292 -17.70 30.84 -18.67
N LYS A 293 -18.71 30.71 -17.81
CA LYS A 293 -19.52 29.49 -17.69
C LYS A 293 -20.15 29.05 -19.03
N LYS A 294 -20.44 30.01 -19.93
CA LYS A 294 -21.01 29.75 -21.27
C LYS A 294 -20.01 29.11 -22.24
N GLU A 295 -18.71 29.26 -21.99
CA GLU A 295 -17.61 28.76 -22.84
C GLU A 295 -17.10 27.38 -22.34
N MET A 296 -17.76 26.79 -21.33
CA MET A 296 -17.40 25.50 -20.76
C MET A 296 -18.09 24.36 -21.51
N GLY A 297 -17.33 23.63 -22.34
CA GLY A 297 -17.77 22.33 -22.85
C GLY A 297 -18.04 21.31 -21.74
N VAL A 298 -18.61 20.16 -22.10
CA VAL A 298 -19.05 19.11 -21.16
C VAL A 298 -17.93 18.70 -20.20
N PHE A 299 -16.73 18.44 -20.72
CA PHE A 299 -15.58 18.01 -19.90
C PHE A 299 -15.15 19.07 -18.86
N LYS A 300 -15.06 20.35 -19.24
CA LYS A 300 -14.72 21.43 -18.30
C LYS A 300 -15.81 21.59 -17.23
N THR A 301 -17.08 21.44 -17.62
CA THR A 301 -18.21 21.49 -16.68
C THR A 301 -18.14 20.35 -15.68
N PHE A 302 -17.80 19.14 -16.13
CA PHE A 302 -17.57 17.99 -15.26
C PHE A 302 -16.42 18.23 -14.27
N LEU A 303 -15.24 18.65 -14.73
CA LEU A 303 -14.12 18.93 -13.84
C LEU A 303 -14.43 20.04 -12.83
N TYR A 304 -15.10 21.10 -13.26
CA TYR A 304 -15.53 22.16 -12.34
C TYR A 304 -16.51 21.64 -11.27
N TYR A 305 -17.47 20.79 -11.67
CA TYR A 305 -18.40 20.14 -10.75
C TYR A 305 -17.65 19.33 -9.69
N ILE A 306 -16.76 18.44 -10.12
CA ILE A 306 -15.94 17.61 -9.23
C ILE A 306 -15.08 18.47 -8.31
N GLY A 307 -14.44 19.51 -8.84
CA GLY A 307 -13.58 20.42 -8.09
C GLY A 307 -14.31 21.19 -6.99
N LEU A 308 -15.56 21.62 -7.24
CA LEU A 308 -16.39 22.27 -6.21
C LEU A 308 -16.76 21.31 -5.07
N ARG A 309 -16.82 20.00 -5.37
CA ARG A 309 -17.25 18.94 -4.45
C ARG A 309 -16.08 18.11 -3.93
N SER A 310 -14.85 18.47 -4.25
CA SER A 310 -13.66 17.66 -3.97
C SER A 310 -13.56 17.27 -2.49
N TYR A 311 -13.95 18.17 -1.59
CA TYR A 311 -13.99 17.89 -0.15
C TYR A 311 -15.01 16.80 0.21
N TYR A 312 -16.23 16.84 -0.32
CA TYR A 312 -17.28 15.87 -0.03
C TYR A 312 -17.00 14.52 -0.69
N ILE A 313 -16.43 14.53 -1.90
CA ILE A 313 -15.94 13.33 -2.58
C ILE A 313 -14.85 12.67 -1.73
N TYR A 314 -13.92 13.45 -1.18
CA TYR A 314 -12.90 12.94 -0.27
C TYR A 314 -13.49 12.28 0.97
N LEU A 315 -14.58 12.83 1.53
CA LEU A 315 -15.22 12.25 2.71
C LEU A 315 -15.75 10.83 2.43
N TRP A 316 -16.37 10.62 1.27
CA TRP A 316 -17.08 9.38 0.96
C TRP A 316 -16.26 8.32 0.23
N GLN A 317 -15.33 8.71 -0.66
CA GLN A 317 -14.66 7.79 -1.59
C GLN A 317 -14.14 6.51 -0.92
N TYR A 318 -13.38 6.64 0.16
CA TYR A 318 -12.69 5.53 0.79
C TYR A 318 -13.61 4.70 1.68
N ILE A 319 -14.64 5.34 2.24
CA ILE A 319 -15.69 4.66 3.01
C ILE A 319 -16.42 3.68 2.08
N ILE A 320 -16.91 4.18 0.94
CA ILE A 320 -17.60 3.34 -0.06
C ILE A 320 -16.67 2.28 -0.62
N SER A 321 -15.42 2.63 -0.93
CA SER A 321 -14.41 1.66 -1.39
C SER A 321 -14.19 0.53 -0.37
N THR A 322 -14.22 0.84 0.93
CA THR A 322 -14.06 -0.15 2.00
C THR A 322 -15.24 -1.12 2.05
N PHE A 323 -16.48 -0.62 1.98
CA PHE A 323 -17.68 -1.47 1.94
C PHE A 323 -17.73 -2.35 0.70
N LEU A 324 -17.39 -1.81 -0.47
CA LEU A 324 -17.38 -2.58 -1.72
C LEU A 324 -16.23 -3.59 -1.73
N SER A 325 -15.05 -3.24 -1.23
CA SER A 325 -13.93 -4.20 -1.12
C SER A 325 -14.28 -5.36 -0.20
N TYR A 326 -15.00 -5.10 0.90
CA TYR A 326 -15.51 -6.14 1.79
C TYR A 326 -16.58 -7.01 1.12
N ALA A 327 -17.58 -6.40 0.49
CA ALA A 327 -18.68 -7.11 -0.15
C ALA A 327 -18.24 -7.97 -1.35
N PHE A 328 -17.17 -7.56 -2.06
CA PHE A 328 -16.63 -8.25 -3.23
C PHE A 328 -15.34 -9.04 -2.95
N ALA A 329 -14.94 -9.24 -1.68
CA ALA A 329 -13.66 -9.88 -1.34
C ALA A 329 -13.51 -11.31 -1.87
N HIS A 330 -14.60 -12.09 -1.90
CA HIS A 330 -14.62 -13.52 -2.28
C HIS A 330 -15.58 -13.80 -3.44
N THR A 331 -15.65 -12.90 -4.42
CA THR A 331 -16.40 -13.14 -5.66
C THR A 331 -15.48 -13.09 -6.87
N SER A 332 -15.72 -13.97 -7.84
CA SER A 332 -15.04 -13.95 -9.15
C SER A 332 -15.58 -12.86 -10.10
N LYS A 333 -16.69 -12.18 -9.73
CA LYS A 333 -17.31 -11.16 -10.58
C LYS A 333 -16.34 -10.02 -10.89
N SER A 334 -16.46 -9.48 -12.11
CA SER A 334 -15.61 -8.39 -12.58
C SER A 334 -15.63 -7.19 -11.62
N ARG A 335 -14.46 -6.87 -11.08
CA ARG A 335 -14.23 -5.72 -10.18
C ARG A 335 -14.59 -4.38 -10.82
N ILE A 336 -14.71 -4.34 -12.15
CA ILE A 336 -15.16 -3.18 -12.91
C ILE A 336 -16.57 -2.74 -12.47
N ILE A 337 -17.47 -3.68 -12.18
CA ILE A 337 -18.83 -3.36 -11.71
C ILE A 337 -18.75 -2.66 -10.35
N ALA A 338 -17.90 -3.15 -9.44
CA ALA A 338 -17.68 -2.53 -8.14
C ALA A 338 -17.15 -1.08 -8.31
N TYR A 339 -16.22 -0.84 -9.24
CA TYR A 339 -15.71 0.52 -9.51
C TYR A 339 -16.77 1.48 -10.05
N ILE A 340 -17.64 1.01 -10.96
CA ILE A 340 -18.72 1.83 -11.49
C ILE A 340 -19.71 2.19 -10.37
N LEU A 341 -20.09 1.21 -9.54
CA LEU A 341 -20.95 1.45 -8.38
C LEU A 341 -20.30 2.40 -7.37
N GLU A 342 -19.00 2.26 -7.11
CA GLU A 342 -18.24 3.14 -6.24
C GLU A 342 -18.36 4.60 -6.69
N ILE A 343 -18.08 4.88 -7.97
CA ILE A 343 -18.15 6.23 -8.53
C ILE A 343 -19.57 6.80 -8.40
N ILE A 344 -20.60 6.03 -8.77
CA ILE A 344 -21.99 6.48 -8.74
C ILE A 344 -22.41 6.83 -7.30
N ILE A 345 -22.17 5.93 -6.35
CA ILE A 345 -22.56 6.10 -4.95
C ILE A 345 -21.80 7.30 -4.33
N VAL A 346 -20.50 7.42 -4.59
CA VAL A 346 -19.68 8.52 -4.08
C VAL A 346 -20.20 9.86 -4.60
N LEU A 347 -20.53 9.97 -5.89
CA LEU A 347 -21.06 11.20 -6.46
C LEU A 347 -22.43 11.56 -5.88
N ILE A 348 -23.33 10.58 -5.69
CA ILE A 348 -24.64 10.81 -5.08
C ILE A 348 -24.49 11.27 -3.62
N LEU A 349 -23.75 10.53 -2.80
CA LEU A 349 -23.58 10.86 -1.38
C LEU A 349 -22.84 12.19 -1.18
N SER A 350 -21.87 12.48 -2.03
CA SER A 350 -21.17 13.77 -2.04
C SER A 350 -22.11 14.91 -2.37
N GLU A 351 -23.00 14.74 -3.35
CA GLU A 351 -23.97 15.77 -3.71
C GLU A 351 -25.01 15.98 -2.62
N LEU A 352 -25.56 14.90 -2.05
CA LEU A 352 -26.48 14.98 -0.93
C LEU A 352 -25.84 15.70 0.26
N THR A 353 -24.62 15.32 0.63
CA THR A 353 -23.89 15.96 1.75
C THR A 353 -23.59 17.43 1.44
N TYR A 354 -23.19 17.75 0.21
CA TYR A 354 -22.96 19.12 -0.25
C TYR A 354 -24.22 19.98 -0.17
N VAL A 355 -25.35 19.47 -0.67
CA VAL A 355 -26.64 20.18 -0.72
C VAL A 355 -27.22 20.36 0.67
N ILE A 356 -27.14 19.33 1.52
CA ILE A 356 -27.56 19.42 2.92
C ILE A 356 -26.66 20.47 3.59
N LEU A 357 -25.36 20.26 3.70
CA LEU A 357 -24.54 21.11 4.58
C LEU A 357 -24.27 22.54 4.07
N ASN A 358 -24.58 22.86 2.81
CA ASN A 358 -24.55 24.24 2.31
C ASN A 358 -25.85 25.03 2.50
N ARG A 359 -26.96 24.41 2.92
CA ARG A 359 -28.16 25.17 3.35
C ARG A 359 -27.87 25.84 4.70
N LYS A 360 -28.62 26.90 5.05
CA LYS A 360 -28.47 27.62 6.33
C LYS A 360 -28.84 26.71 7.52
N PHE A 361 -27.90 25.87 7.94
CA PHE A 361 -28.07 24.93 9.05
C PHE A 361 -27.53 25.51 10.36
N ASP A 362 -28.16 25.12 11.48
CA ASP A 362 -27.66 25.42 12.81
C ASP A 362 -26.44 24.54 13.13
N PHE A 363 -25.26 25.07 12.78
CA PHE A 363 -23.97 24.45 13.05
C PHE A 363 -23.86 23.83 14.45
N LYS A 364 -24.32 24.52 15.50
CA LYS A 364 -24.14 24.05 16.89
C LYS A 364 -24.94 22.78 17.14
N LYS A 365 -26.21 22.78 16.75
CA LYS A 365 -27.10 21.64 16.95
C LYS A 365 -26.58 20.37 16.28
N TYR A 366 -26.20 20.45 14.99
CA TYR A 366 -25.69 19.29 14.26
C TYR A 366 -24.39 18.77 14.86
N PHE A 367 -23.44 19.67 15.12
CA PHE A 367 -22.16 19.29 15.68
C PHE A 367 -22.31 18.57 17.03
N ILE A 368 -23.20 19.06 17.92
CA ILE A 368 -23.50 18.43 19.20
C ILE A 368 -24.12 17.04 18.99
N ILE A 369 -25.14 16.91 18.14
CA ILE A 369 -25.81 15.63 17.87
C ILE A 369 -24.83 14.60 17.32
N THR A 370 -24.05 14.96 16.30
CA THR A 370 -23.09 14.04 15.69
C THR A 370 -21.95 13.68 16.65
N SER A 371 -21.52 14.61 17.51
CA SER A 371 -20.51 14.33 18.54
C SER A 371 -21.04 13.37 19.59
N ALA A 372 -22.26 13.61 20.08
CA ALA A 372 -22.94 12.73 21.03
C ALA A 372 -23.15 11.32 20.43
N LEU A 373 -23.49 11.24 19.14
CA LEU A 373 -23.65 9.97 18.45
C LEU A 373 -22.32 9.22 18.31
N ILE A 374 -21.22 9.89 17.95
CA ILE A 374 -19.89 9.26 17.91
C ILE A 374 -19.50 8.72 19.30
N LEU A 375 -19.66 9.52 20.35
CA LEU A 375 -19.37 9.09 21.73
C LEU A 375 -20.26 7.93 22.17
N GLY A 376 -21.56 8.01 21.89
CA GLY A 376 -22.54 6.97 22.20
C GLY A 376 -22.25 5.66 21.48
N LEU A 377 -21.85 5.69 20.21
CA LEU A 377 -21.47 4.49 19.46
C LEU A 377 -20.16 3.88 19.97
N ASN A 378 -19.20 4.69 20.42
CA ASN A 378 -17.99 4.18 21.07
C ASN A 378 -18.33 3.51 22.41
N ALA A 379 -19.21 4.10 23.21
CA ALA A 379 -19.70 3.50 24.45
C ALA A 379 -20.45 2.18 24.18
N LEU A 380 -21.34 2.18 23.17
CA LEU A 380 -22.11 1.01 22.76
C LEU A 380 -21.20 -0.13 22.27
N ALA A 381 -20.10 0.19 21.60
CA ALA A 381 -19.16 -0.81 21.08
C ALA A 381 -18.51 -1.68 22.16
N PHE A 382 -18.46 -1.23 23.42
CA PHE A 382 -18.00 -2.07 24.54
C PHE A 382 -18.98 -3.20 24.88
N PHE A 383 -20.26 -3.03 24.56
CA PHE A 383 -21.32 -4.01 24.86
C PHE A 383 -21.67 -4.89 23.66
N ILE A 384 -21.22 -4.55 22.46
CA ILE A 384 -21.44 -5.34 21.25
C ILE A 384 -20.26 -6.31 21.09
N PRO A 385 -20.49 -7.63 21.10
CA PRO A 385 -19.43 -8.60 20.86
C PRO A 385 -18.80 -8.38 19.49
N ASN A 386 -17.47 -8.32 19.44
CA ASN A 386 -16.73 -8.24 18.18
C ASN A 386 -16.47 -9.67 17.66
N PRO A 387 -17.23 -10.16 16.67
CA PRO A 387 -17.09 -11.54 16.18
C PRO A 387 -15.72 -11.81 15.55
N LYS A 388 -15.02 -10.76 15.10
CA LYS A 388 -13.70 -10.85 14.47
C LYS A 388 -12.56 -10.90 15.50
N GLU A 389 -12.75 -10.34 16.69
CA GLU A 389 -11.64 -10.18 17.64
C GLU A 389 -11.10 -11.52 18.15
N LYS A 390 -11.98 -12.48 18.42
CA LYS A 390 -11.57 -13.81 18.86
C LYS A 390 -10.79 -14.52 17.75
N ASP A 391 -11.36 -14.58 16.55
CA ASP A 391 -10.76 -15.23 15.38
C ASP A 391 -9.39 -14.61 15.04
N MET A 392 -9.27 -13.27 15.10
CA MET A 392 -7.99 -12.59 14.85
C MET A 392 -6.94 -12.88 15.94
N LYS A 393 -7.33 -12.90 17.23
CA LYS A 393 -6.39 -13.25 18.31
C LYS A 393 -5.90 -14.68 18.19
N GLU A 394 -6.77 -15.60 17.79
CA GLU A 394 -6.41 -17.00 17.56
C GLU A 394 -5.47 -17.14 16.36
N LEU A 395 -5.75 -16.44 15.26
CA LEU A 395 -4.88 -16.39 14.09
C LEU A 395 -3.50 -15.78 14.41
N GLU A 396 -3.45 -14.65 15.11
CA GLU A 396 -2.20 -13.98 15.52
C GLU A 396 -1.37 -14.91 16.42
N LYS A 397 -2.01 -15.60 17.37
CA LYS A 397 -1.38 -16.61 18.20
C LYS A 397 -0.81 -17.76 17.36
N ARG A 398 -1.60 -18.31 16.43
CA ARG A 398 -1.17 -19.40 15.53
C ARG A 398 0.03 -19.00 14.68
N ILE A 399 0.03 -17.79 14.11
CA ILE A 399 1.16 -17.27 13.33
C ILE A 399 2.41 -17.14 14.21
N SER A 400 2.29 -16.58 15.42
CA SER A 400 3.41 -16.42 16.34
C SER A 400 4.01 -17.77 16.77
N GLU A 401 3.16 -18.74 17.12
CA GLU A 401 3.59 -20.10 17.47
C GLU A 401 4.31 -20.79 16.29
N ASN A 402 3.77 -20.64 15.07
CA ASN A 402 4.38 -21.18 13.87
C ASN A 402 5.75 -20.54 13.59
N GLN A 403 5.93 -19.23 13.78
CA GLN A 403 7.22 -18.57 13.62
C GLN A 403 8.31 -19.17 14.52
N ASP A 404 7.97 -19.46 15.77
CA ASP A 404 8.92 -20.08 16.71
C ASP A 404 9.19 -21.55 16.37
N ASN A 405 8.17 -22.28 15.91
CA ASN A 405 8.34 -23.65 15.43
C ASN A 405 9.20 -23.73 14.17
N ILE A 406 9.03 -22.80 13.22
CA ILE A 406 9.85 -22.70 12.01
C ILE A 406 11.33 -22.55 12.36
N LYS A 407 11.68 -21.69 13.32
CA LYS A 407 13.07 -21.53 13.76
C LYS A 407 13.65 -22.85 14.26
N LYS A 408 12.95 -23.55 15.15
CA LYS A 408 13.36 -24.86 15.70
C LYS A 408 13.51 -25.92 14.60
N ASN A 409 12.57 -25.96 13.67
CA ASN A 409 12.56 -26.92 12.56
C ASN A 409 13.70 -26.65 11.58
N ASN A 410 13.99 -25.39 11.27
CA ASN A 410 15.12 -25.01 10.42
C ASN A 410 16.46 -25.36 11.07
N GLU A 411 16.62 -25.16 12.38
CA GLU A 411 17.81 -25.61 13.10
C GLU A 411 17.99 -27.13 13.03
N LYS A 412 16.91 -27.89 13.17
CA LYS A 412 16.92 -29.35 13.04
C LYS A 412 17.31 -29.77 11.61
N TYR A 413 16.71 -29.15 10.60
CA TYR A 413 17.04 -29.37 9.20
C TYR A 413 18.53 -29.13 8.92
N VAL A 414 19.08 -27.99 9.35
CA VAL A 414 20.50 -27.67 9.13
C VAL A 414 21.43 -28.67 9.83
N LYS A 415 21.08 -29.12 11.05
CA LYS A 415 21.84 -30.16 11.75
C LYS A 415 21.81 -31.50 11.01
N GLU A 416 20.67 -31.87 10.43
CA GLU A 416 20.51 -33.10 9.65
C GLU A 416 21.27 -33.05 8.32
N GLN A 417 21.25 -31.91 7.62
CA GLN A 417 22.02 -31.72 6.39
C GLN A 417 23.52 -31.82 6.63
N LYS A 418 24.04 -31.15 7.68
CA LYS A 418 25.46 -31.28 8.07
C LYS A 418 25.84 -32.72 8.41
N LYS A 419 24.95 -33.49 9.03
CA LYS A 419 25.19 -34.92 9.30
C LYS A 419 25.25 -35.74 8.02
N LYS A 420 24.39 -35.46 7.04
CA LYS A 420 24.41 -36.14 5.72
C LYS A 420 25.69 -35.80 4.95
N GLU A 421 26.06 -34.54 4.88
CA GLU A 421 27.28 -34.07 4.22
C GLU A 421 28.54 -34.67 4.85
N ASN A 422 28.62 -34.73 6.18
CA ASN A 422 29.73 -35.39 6.86
C ASN A 422 29.81 -36.89 6.55
N LYS A 423 28.66 -37.58 6.47
CA LYS A 423 28.62 -39.01 6.09
C LYS A 423 29.06 -39.23 4.65
N GLU A 424 28.60 -38.42 3.71
CA GLU A 424 29.00 -38.49 2.30
C GLU A 424 30.50 -38.20 2.12
N ASN A 425 31.03 -37.22 2.84
CA ASN A 425 32.47 -36.92 2.84
C ASN A 425 33.29 -38.08 3.42
N LEU A 426 32.83 -38.69 4.51
CA LEU A 426 33.44 -39.89 5.08
C LEU A 426 33.41 -41.09 4.11
N GLU A 427 32.31 -41.29 3.37
CA GLU A 427 32.20 -42.34 2.36
C GLU A 427 33.09 -42.06 1.14
N LYS A 428 33.15 -40.82 0.65
CA LYS A 428 34.07 -40.41 -0.41
C LYS A 428 35.54 -40.61 -0.01
N SER A 429 35.91 -40.25 1.22
CA SER A 429 37.26 -40.49 1.74
C SER A 429 37.57 -41.99 1.88
N LYS A 430 36.61 -42.83 2.32
CA LYS A 430 36.78 -44.29 2.37
C LYS A 430 36.91 -44.92 0.98
N ASN A 431 36.16 -44.42 0.00
CA ASN A 431 36.25 -44.88 -1.38
C ASN A 431 37.56 -44.45 -2.06
N GLN A 432 38.09 -43.27 -1.73
CA GLN A 432 39.44 -42.85 -2.14
C GLN A 432 40.54 -43.73 -1.52
N LEU A 433 40.48 -43.98 -0.21
CA LEU A 433 41.45 -44.83 0.50
C LEU A 433 41.44 -46.30 0.01
N SER A 434 40.28 -46.82 -0.39
CA SER A 434 40.17 -48.17 -0.96
C SER A 434 40.60 -48.24 -2.43
N SER A 435 40.58 -47.13 -3.16
CA SER A 435 41.14 -47.02 -4.52
C SER A 435 42.67 -46.81 -4.53
N GLU A 436 43.25 -46.21 -3.48
CA GLU A 436 44.71 -46.07 -3.33
C GLU A 436 45.39 -47.38 -2.88
N ASN A 437 44.68 -48.26 -2.17
CA ASN A 437 45.19 -49.58 -1.76
C ASN A 437 45.15 -50.68 -2.85
N LYS A 438 44.80 -50.34 -4.11
CA LYS A 438 44.81 -51.27 -5.27
C LYS A 438 45.97 -51.04 -6.24
N LYS A 439 47.17 -50.73 -5.74
CA LYS A 439 48.42 -50.71 -6.53
C LYS A 439 49.54 -51.53 -5.91
N THR A 440 49.31 -52.83 -5.72
CA THR A 440 50.37 -53.87 -5.66
C THR A 440 49.71 -55.25 -5.64
N ASP A 441 49.51 -55.86 -6.81
CA ASP A 441 50.05 -57.19 -7.16
C ASP A 441 49.44 -57.74 -8.47
N PRO A 442 50.25 -58.26 -9.42
CA PRO A 442 49.76 -58.87 -10.65
C PRO A 442 49.76 -60.41 -10.53
N LYS A 443 48.56 -61.02 -10.51
CA LYS A 443 48.19 -62.32 -11.11
C LYS A 443 47.00 -62.94 -10.37
N GLN A 444 45.82 -62.90 -10.99
CA GLN A 444 45.08 -64.11 -11.40
C GLN A 444 43.84 -63.71 -12.19
N ASN A 445 43.76 -64.26 -13.39
CA ASN A 445 42.66 -64.14 -14.33
C ASN A 445 41.49 -65.05 -13.92
N GLU A 446 40.30 -64.62 -14.34
CA GLU A 446 39.16 -65.46 -14.73
C GLU A 446 38.38 -66.21 -13.64
N SER A 447 37.52 -65.47 -12.94
CA SER A 447 36.11 -65.83 -12.79
C SER A 447 35.37 -64.65 -12.15
N ASN A 448 34.39 -64.08 -12.86
CA ASN A 448 33.27 -63.24 -12.39
C ASN A 448 32.95 -62.19 -13.47
N LYS A 449 32.38 -62.68 -14.57
CA LYS A 449 31.72 -61.85 -15.60
C LYS A 449 30.19 -61.82 -15.43
N GLU A 450 29.66 -62.14 -14.25
CA GLU A 450 28.20 -62.21 -14.04
C GLU A 450 27.60 -61.24 -13.01
N ASP A 451 28.40 -60.43 -12.28
CA ASP A 451 27.84 -59.53 -11.25
C ASP A 451 27.91 -58.02 -11.57
N GLU A 452 28.42 -57.61 -12.74
CA GLU A 452 28.46 -56.18 -13.12
C GLU A 452 27.16 -55.63 -13.75
N ASN A 453 26.10 -56.44 -13.85
CA ASN A 453 24.83 -56.03 -14.47
C ASN A 453 23.70 -55.63 -13.50
N LYS A 454 23.96 -55.48 -12.19
CA LYS A 454 22.91 -55.10 -11.22
C LYS A 454 22.94 -53.65 -10.69
N ASN A 455 23.95 -52.84 -11.03
CA ASN A 455 24.06 -51.46 -10.52
C ASN A 455 24.02 -50.38 -11.63
N LYS A 456 23.15 -50.56 -12.61
CA LYS A 456 22.65 -49.47 -13.47
C LYS A 456 21.13 -49.41 -13.38
N GLU A 457 20.61 -49.18 -12.18
CA GLU A 457 19.29 -48.54 -12.10
C GLU A 457 19.49 -47.08 -12.49
N GLU A 458 19.10 -46.77 -13.73
CA GLU A 458 18.91 -45.41 -14.21
C GLU A 458 18.10 -44.63 -13.18
N ASN A 459 18.60 -43.47 -12.72
CA ASN A 459 17.82 -42.44 -12.05
C ASN A 459 16.73 -41.93 -13.02
N LYS A 460 15.66 -42.70 -13.24
CA LYS A 460 14.45 -42.24 -13.90
C LYS A 460 13.64 -41.47 -12.85
N GLU A 461 13.35 -40.19 -13.13
CA GLU A 461 12.38 -39.44 -12.35
C GLU A 461 11.09 -40.28 -12.24
N PRO A 462 10.45 -40.35 -11.06
CA PRO A 462 9.23 -41.12 -10.91
C PRO A 462 8.17 -40.59 -11.88
N VAL A 463 7.72 -41.45 -12.79
CA VAL A 463 6.70 -41.11 -13.77
C VAL A 463 5.34 -41.15 -13.08
N PHE A 464 4.77 -39.97 -12.82
CA PHE A 464 3.40 -39.83 -12.34
C PHE A 464 2.43 -39.63 -13.50
N GLU A 465 1.17 -40.01 -13.31
CA GLU A 465 0.08 -39.57 -14.20
C GLU A 465 -0.40 -38.19 -13.75
N LYS A 466 -0.56 -37.27 -14.72
CA LYS A 466 -1.05 -35.92 -14.42
C LYS A 466 -2.52 -35.98 -13.99
N LYS A 467 -2.80 -35.51 -12.78
CA LYS A 467 -4.17 -35.43 -12.22
C LYS A 467 -4.69 -34.00 -12.24
N ALA A 468 -6.00 -33.85 -12.05
CA ALA A 468 -6.61 -32.53 -11.88
C ALA A 468 -5.97 -31.78 -10.70
N TYR A 469 -5.84 -30.45 -10.84
CA TYR A 469 -5.17 -29.61 -9.84
C TYR A 469 -5.83 -29.67 -8.46
N ASP A 470 -7.13 -29.96 -8.40
CA ASP A 470 -7.96 -30.09 -7.20
C ASP A 470 -8.26 -31.54 -6.80
N ASP A 471 -7.60 -32.53 -7.43
CA ASP A 471 -7.65 -33.92 -6.97
C ASP A 471 -6.69 -34.14 -5.79
N PHE A 472 -7.26 -34.19 -4.58
CA PHE A 472 -6.50 -34.35 -3.34
C PHE A 472 -6.36 -35.80 -2.87
N ASN A 473 -6.67 -36.77 -3.73
CA ASN A 473 -6.46 -38.19 -3.44
C ASN A 473 -5.00 -38.58 -3.72
N PHE A 474 -4.14 -38.38 -2.73
CA PHE A 474 -2.73 -38.75 -2.79
C PHE A 474 -2.53 -40.25 -2.50
N THR A 475 -1.95 -40.95 -3.47
CA THR A 475 -1.45 -42.32 -3.35
C THR A 475 -0.25 -42.40 -2.43
N ASP A 476 0.08 -43.60 -1.95
CA ASP A 476 1.23 -43.78 -1.05
C ASP A 476 2.56 -43.51 -1.75
N LYS A 477 2.68 -43.83 -3.06
CA LYS A 477 3.84 -43.47 -3.88
C LYS A 477 4.03 -41.96 -3.99
N GLU A 478 2.95 -41.21 -4.22
CA GLU A 478 2.99 -39.74 -4.26
C GLU A 478 3.43 -39.17 -2.89
N LYS A 479 2.91 -39.69 -1.78
CA LYS A 479 3.31 -39.26 -0.43
C LYS A 479 4.78 -39.59 -0.13
N GLU A 480 5.26 -40.76 -0.56
CA GLU A 480 6.66 -41.15 -0.39
C GLU A 480 7.60 -40.25 -1.18
N PHE A 481 7.25 -39.92 -2.42
CA PHE A 481 7.99 -38.95 -3.23
C PHE A 481 8.10 -37.58 -2.55
N LEU A 482 7.00 -37.05 -2.03
CA LEU A 482 7.00 -35.77 -1.31
C LEU A 482 7.86 -35.83 -0.04
N LYS A 483 7.79 -36.93 0.71
CA LYS A 483 8.65 -37.13 1.90
C LYS A 483 10.15 -37.06 1.57
N ASN A 484 10.53 -37.59 0.41
CA ASN A 484 11.92 -37.63 -0.05
C ASN A 484 12.35 -36.36 -0.80
N THR A 485 11.41 -35.48 -1.15
CA THR A 485 11.69 -34.22 -1.81
C THR A 485 12.09 -33.16 -0.78
N SER A 486 13.27 -32.56 -0.94
CA SER A 486 13.68 -31.43 -0.11
C SER A 486 13.14 -30.13 -0.70
N ILE A 487 12.55 -29.27 0.15
CA ILE A 487 11.91 -28.03 -0.28
C ILE A 487 12.57 -26.85 0.43
N THR A 488 12.91 -25.81 -0.33
CA THR A 488 13.21 -24.48 0.23
C THR A 488 12.04 -23.55 -0.04
N ALA A 489 11.34 -23.13 1.00
CA ALA A 489 10.18 -22.26 0.90
C ALA A 489 10.48 -20.84 1.40
N VAL A 490 10.10 -19.83 0.61
CA VAL A 490 10.17 -18.41 0.99
C VAL A 490 8.78 -17.81 0.89
N GLY A 491 8.33 -17.14 1.95
CA GLY A 491 6.98 -16.57 1.93
C GLY A 491 6.68 -15.52 2.97
N ASP A 492 5.42 -15.09 2.96
CA ASP A 492 4.84 -14.14 3.89
C ASP A 492 4.06 -14.84 5.02
N SER A 493 3.17 -14.11 5.70
CA SER A 493 2.36 -14.65 6.80
C SER A 493 1.42 -15.78 6.38
N VAL A 494 1.01 -15.85 5.11
CA VAL A 494 0.17 -16.96 4.61
C VAL A 494 0.97 -18.27 4.64
N LEU A 495 2.24 -18.22 4.24
CA LEU A 495 3.13 -19.39 4.28
C LEU A 495 3.41 -19.82 5.72
N ILE A 496 3.65 -18.87 6.62
CA ILE A 496 3.84 -19.15 8.06
C ILE A 496 2.61 -19.86 8.63
N ASN A 497 1.41 -19.38 8.27
CA ASN A 497 0.16 -19.93 8.77
C ASN A 497 -0.05 -21.40 8.37
N ILE A 498 0.49 -21.84 7.23
CA ILE A 498 0.35 -23.21 6.74
C ILE A 498 1.53 -24.15 7.07
N ASP A 499 2.61 -23.67 7.71
CA ASP A 499 3.83 -24.45 8.00
C ASP A 499 3.54 -25.84 8.62
N PRO A 500 2.67 -25.97 9.65
CA PRO A 500 2.40 -27.28 10.25
C PRO A 500 1.83 -28.30 9.24
N PHE A 501 0.97 -27.83 8.33
CA PHE A 501 0.30 -28.68 7.34
C PHE A 501 1.26 -29.08 6.22
N LEU A 502 2.12 -28.16 5.76
CA LEU A 502 3.16 -28.47 4.77
C LEU A 502 4.12 -29.55 5.27
N ARG A 503 4.49 -29.50 6.55
CA ARG A 503 5.42 -30.48 7.16
C ARG A 503 4.85 -31.89 7.29
N GLU A 504 3.52 -32.06 7.25
CA GLU A 504 2.90 -33.39 7.26
C GLU A 504 3.39 -34.24 6.07
N PHE A 505 3.58 -33.62 4.90
CA PHE A 505 4.02 -34.29 3.68
C PHE A 505 5.50 -34.04 3.38
N ASN A 506 6.06 -32.93 3.88
CA ASN A 506 7.42 -32.48 3.61
C ASN A 506 8.25 -32.39 4.90
N PRO A 507 8.73 -33.52 5.45
CA PRO A 507 9.60 -33.51 6.63
C PRO A 507 10.95 -32.83 6.35
N ASN A 508 11.40 -32.81 5.09
CA ASN A 508 12.64 -32.16 4.64
C ASN A 508 12.44 -30.71 4.15
N LEU A 509 11.53 -29.97 4.79
CA LEU A 509 11.22 -28.58 4.47
C LEU A 509 12.09 -27.58 5.26
N TYR A 510 12.84 -26.75 4.54
CA TYR A 510 13.39 -25.49 5.05
C TYR A 510 12.46 -24.34 4.67
N LEU A 511 11.94 -23.60 5.65
CA LEU A 511 10.96 -22.53 5.40
C LEU A 511 11.43 -21.22 6.02
N ASP A 512 11.49 -20.15 5.24
CA ASP A 512 11.72 -18.80 5.71
C ASP A 512 10.48 -17.95 5.42
N GLY A 513 9.74 -17.61 6.48
CA GLY A 513 8.52 -16.82 6.43
C GLY A 513 8.58 -15.59 7.33
N GLU A 514 8.07 -14.46 6.87
CA GLU A 514 7.99 -13.22 7.66
C GLU A 514 6.69 -12.46 7.41
N VAL A 515 6.07 -11.99 8.49
CA VAL A 515 4.81 -11.23 8.42
C VAL A 515 5.03 -9.92 7.65
N GLY A 516 4.20 -9.67 6.64
CA GLY A 516 4.30 -8.47 5.81
C GLY A 516 5.40 -8.50 4.75
N ARG A 517 6.13 -9.62 4.58
CA ARG A 517 7.17 -9.78 3.56
C ARG A 517 6.61 -9.53 2.16
N GLN A 518 7.40 -8.85 1.33
CA GLN A 518 7.05 -8.54 -0.05
C GLN A 518 7.87 -9.40 -1.03
N MET A 519 7.39 -9.56 -2.27
CA MET A 519 8.16 -10.24 -3.32
C MET A 519 9.53 -9.59 -3.56
N THR A 520 9.66 -8.28 -3.29
CA THR A 520 10.92 -7.55 -3.39
C THR A 520 12.01 -8.00 -2.44
N ASP A 521 11.63 -8.62 -1.33
CA ASP A 521 12.59 -9.14 -0.35
C ASP A 521 13.03 -10.58 -0.72
N GLY A 522 12.26 -11.26 -1.59
CA GLY A 522 12.42 -12.66 -1.99
C GLY A 522 13.83 -13.03 -2.50
N PRO A 523 14.40 -12.35 -3.51
CA PRO A 523 15.73 -12.68 -4.03
C PRO A 523 16.82 -12.65 -2.96
N LYS A 524 16.83 -11.60 -2.13
CA LYS A 524 17.82 -11.44 -1.05
C LYS A 524 17.68 -12.55 -0.01
N VAL A 525 16.45 -12.92 0.37
CA VAL A 525 16.19 -14.01 1.32
C VAL A 525 16.66 -15.35 0.74
N LEU A 526 16.27 -15.67 -0.49
CA LEU A 526 16.64 -16.94 -1.13
C LEU A 526 18.16 -17.06 -1.32
N GLN A 527 18.84 -15.99 -1.72
CA GLN A 527 20.30 -15.96 -1.83
C GLN A 527 20.98 -16.21 -0.48
N ASN A 528 20.46 -15.62 0.60
CA ASN A 528 20.99 -15.84 1.95
C ASN A 528 20.81 -17.30 2.40
N ILE A 529 19.67 -17.92 2.09
CA ILE A 529 19.43 -19.34 2.39
C ILE A 529 20.41 -20.21 1.61
N LYS A 530 20.52 -19.98 0.30
CA LYS A 530 21.47 -20.68 -0.58
C LYS A 530 22.89 -20.64 -0.03
N ASN A 531 23.38 -19.46 0.33
CA ASN A 531 24.73 -19.27 0.83
C ASN A 531 24.99 -19.94 2.19
N LYS A 532 23.97 -20.04 3.04
CA LYS A 532 24.13 -20.58 4.41
C LYS A 532 23.89 -22.08 4.50
N ASN A 533 22.92 -22.59 3.74
CA ASN A 533 22.36 -23.93 3.94
C ASN A 533 22.25 -24.75 2.65
N GLY A 534 22.55 -24.17 1.49
CA GLY A 534 22.14 -24.71 0.19
C GLY A 534 20.62 -24.57 -0.06
N LEU A 535 20.19 -24.95 -1.26
CA LEU A 535 18.78 -25.02 -1.63
C LEU A 535 18.34 -26.48 -1.73
N GLY A 536 17.08 -26.73 -1.37
CA GLY A 536 16.43 -28.03 -1.61
C GLY A 536 16.29 -28.34 -3.09
N ASN A 537 15.70 -29.50 -3.40
CA ASN A 537 15.47 -29.96 -4.78
C ASN A 537 14.53 -29.03 -5.54
N ILE A 538 13.57 -28.42 -4.82
CA ILE A 538 12.63 -27.45 -5.37
C ILE A 538 12.55 -26.20 -4.49
N VAL A 539 12.10 -25.10 -5.10
CA VAL A 539 11.88 -23.82 -4.42
C VAL A 539 10.38 -23.50 -4.43
N LEU A 540 9.82 -23.16 -3.27
CA LEU A 540 8.43 -22.72 -3.12
C LEU A 540 8.41 -21.23 -2.76
N VAL A 541 7.63 -20.44 -3.49
CA VAL A 541 7.49 -18.99 -3.29
C VAL A 541 6.03 -18.64 -3.05
N SER A 542 5.71 -18.27 -1.81
CA SER A 542 4.39 -17.78 -1.42
C SER A 542 4.51 -16.32 -0.99
N LEU A 543 4.66 -15.44 -1.99
CA LEU A 543 4.80 -13.99 -1.83
C LEU A 543 3.84 -13.28 -2.78
N GLY A 544 3.03 -12.37 -2.24
CA GLY A 544 2.12 -11.56 -3.07
C GLY A 544 0.91 -11.02 -2.32
N SER A 545 0.58 -11.59 -1.16
CA SER A 545 -0.56 -11.14 -0.34
C SER A 545 -0.42 -9.68 0.09
N ASN A 546 0.80 -9.19 0.28
CA ASN A 546 1.10 -7.84 0.77
C ASN A 546 1.27 -6.77 -0.33
N GLY A 547 1.11 -7.12 -1.61
CA GLY A 547 0.79 -6.19 -2.69
C GLY A 547 1.90 -5.59 -3.54
N THR A 548 3.17 -5.85 -3.25
CA THR A 548 4.28 -5.43 -4.12
C THR A 548 4.87 -6.62 -4.87
N LEU A 549 4.93 -6.53 -6.20
CA LEU A 549 5.57 -7.51 -7.08
C LEU A 549 6.31 -6.83 -8.22
N SER A 550 7.52 -7.33 -8.48
CA SER A 550 8.35 -6.98 -9.63
C SER A 550 8.70 -8.26 -10.38
N GLU A 551 8.51 -8.25 -11.69
CA GLU A 551 8.87 -9.37 -12.56
C GLU A 551 10.36 -9.68 -12.48
N GLN A 552 11.22 -8.65 -12.38
CA GLN A 552 12.66 -8.83 -12.20
C GLN A 552 12.99 -9.66 -10.96
N ASN A 553 12.25 -9.49 -9.86
CA ASN A 553 12.51 -10.26 -8.65
C ASN A 553 12.13 -11.74 -8.82
N MET A 554 11.12 -12.05 -9.65
CA MET A 554 10.79 -13.44 -9.97
C MET A 554 11.86 -14.06 -10.88
N VAL A 555 12.39 -13.29 -11.85
CA VAL A 555 13.55 -13.68 -12.66
C VAL A 555 14.77 -13.97 -11.77
N ASP A 556 15.08 -13.07 -10.84
CA ASP A 556 16.21 -13.24 -9.93
C ASP A 556 16.05 -14.49 -9.05
N ILE A 557 14.83 -14.78 -8.58
CA ILE A 557 14.52 -16.03 -7.86
C ILE A 557 14.80 -17.27 -8.72
N LEU A 558 14.36 -17.28 -10.00
CA LEU A 558 14.66 -18.40 -10.92
C LEU A 558 16.16 -18.58 -11.11
N ASN A 559 16.89 -17.49 -11.34
CA ASN A 559 18.34 -17.51 -11.54
C ASN A 559 19.07 -18.05 -10.30
N ILE A 560 18.68 -17.60 -9.10
CA ILE A 560 19.25 -18.07 -7.83
C ILE A 560 19.01 -19.57 -7.62
N SER A 561 17.89 -20.09 -8.15
CA SER A 561 17.45 -21.48 -8.02
C SER A 561 18.24 -22.47 -8.90
N GLU A 562 19.10 -21.99 -9.81
CA GLU A 562 20.02 -22.80 -10.63
C GLU A 562 19.33 -23.96 -11.38
N GLY A 563 18.24 -23.68 -12.07
CA GLY A 563 17.53 -24.67 -12.88
C GLY A 563 16.59 -25.61 -12.11
N ARG A 564 16.49 -25.47 -10.78
CA ARG A 564 15.46 -26.16 -9.98
C ARG A 564 14.05 -25.70 -10.37
N LYS A 565 13.05 -26.57 -10.22
CA LYS A 565 11.64 -26.20 -10.35
C LYS A 565 11.25 -25.23 -9.23
N VAL A 566 10.62 -24.11 -9.59
CA VAL A 566 10.18 -23.05 -8.69
C VAL A 566 8.67 -22.89 -8.78
N TYR A 567 7.99 -23.00 -7.64
CA TYR A 567 6.53 -22.94 -7.54
C TYR A 567 6.11 -21.60 -6.96
N PHE A 568 5.37 -20.80 -7.72
CA PHE A 568 4.81 -19.54 -7.28
C PHE A 568 3.35 -19.72 -6.92
N VAL A 569 2.98 -19.43 -5.68
CA VAL A 569 1.58 -19.48 -5.24
C VAL A 569 0.95 -18.10 -5.40
N ASN A 570 -0.14 -18.03 -6.17
CA ASN A 570 -0.91 -16.79 -6.29
C ASN A 570 -1.79 -16.55 -5.05
N THR A 571 -2.43 -15.38 -4.94
CA THR A 571 -3.07 -14.95 -3.68
C THR A 571 -4.58 -14.73 -3.79
N VAL A 572 -5.30 -14.93 -2.69
CA VAL A 572 -6.68 -14.44 -2.51
C VAL A 572 -6.63 -13.29 -1.52
N ASN A 573 -7.14 -12.13 -1.91
CA ASN A 573 -7.17 -10.94 -1.09
C ASN A 573 -8.34 -10.01 -1.50
N SER A 574 -8.90 -9.27 -0.53
CA SER A 574 -9.95 -8.26 -0.77
C SER A 574 -9.48 -7.02 -1.53
N GLN A 575 -8.20 -6.97 -1.86
CA GLN A 575 -7.46 -5.75 -2.14
C GLN A 575 -7.25 -5.49 -3.62
N SER A 576 -7.14 -4.22 -4.01
CA SER A 576 -7.21 -3.80 -5.42
C SER A 576 -6.09 -4.33 -6.32
N TRP A 577 -4.97 -4.70 -5.73
CA TRP A 577 -3.81 -5.28 -6.43
C TRP A 577 -3.90 -6.78 -6.68
N GLU A 578 -4.82 -7.52 -6.03
CA GLU A 578 -4.93 -8.99 -6.11
C GLU A 578 -4.87 -9.49 -7.57
N MET A 579 -5.75 -8.99 -8.43
CA MET A 579 -5.81 -9.41 -9.84
C MET A 579 -4.52 -9.07 -10.60
N THR A 580 -3.87 -7.94 -10.29
CA THR A 580 -2.60 -7.57 -10.92
C THR A 580 -1.50 -8.55 -10.53
N ILE A 581 -1.39 -8.86 -9.24
CA ILE A 581 -0.40 -9.80 -8.72
C ILE A 581 -0.60 -11.18 -9.35
N ASN A 582 -1.83 -11.69 -9.31
CA ASN A 582 -2.15 -13.02 -9.84
C ASN A 582 -1.91 -13.10 -11.35
N SER A 583 -2.28 -12.07 -12.11
CA SER A 583 -2.06 -12.05 -13.57
C SER A 583 -0.58 -12.01 -13.92
N LYS A 584 0.23 -11.29 -13.15
CA LYS A 584 1.69 -11.22 -13.35
C LYS A 584 2.38 -12.54 -13.00
N ILE A 585 2.00 -13.17 -11.89
CA ILE A 585 2.51 -14.50 -11.52
C ILE A 585 2.17 -15.51 -12.61
N LYS A 586 0.91 -15.50 -13.07
CA LYS A 586 0.45 -16.39 -14.14
C LYS A 586 1.27 -16.19 -15.42
N LYS A 587 1.33 -14.95 -15.91
CA LYS A 587 2.09 -14.61 -17.12
C LYS A 587 3.55 -15.05 -17.00
N PHE A 588 4.18 -14.78 -15.85
CA PHE A 588 5.56 -15.17 -15.60
C PHE A 588 5.77 -16.69 -15.66
N CYS A 589 4.89 -17.48 -15.02
CA CYS A 589 4.99 -18.93 -15.05
C CYS A 589 4.71 -19.50 -16.46
N ASP A 590 3.79 -18.89 -17.21
CA ASP A 590 3.50 -19.30 -18.60
C ASP A 590 4.71 -19.05 -19.54
N GLU A 591 5.53 -18.03 -19.25
CA GLU A 591 6.63 -17.58 -20.12
C GLU A 591 8.01 -18.15 -19.74
N ASN A 592 8.17 -18.79 -18.57
CA ASN A 592 9.49 -19.21 -18.07
C ASN A 592 9.54 -20.71 -17.77
N GLN A 593 10.54 -21.39 -18.33
CA GLN A 593 10.83 -22.78 -17.99
C GLN A 593 11.19 -22.92 -16.52
N ASN A 594 10.81 -24.05 -15.92
CA ASN A 594 10.98 -24.35 -14.50
C ASN A 594 10.21 -23.44 -13.52
N ALA A 595 9.36 -22.52 -14.00
CA ALA A 595 8.42 -21.77 -13.19
C ALA A 595 7.02 -22.39 -13.27
N TYR A 596 6.43 -22.75 -12.14
CA TYR A 596 5.12 -23.39 -12.05
C TYR A 596 4.19 -22.56 -11.18
N MET A 597 2.93 -22.41 -11.59
CA MET A 597 1.95 -21.66 -10.81
C MET A 597 1.07 -22.61 -9.98
N VAL A 598 1.04 -22.38 -8.67
CA VAL A 598 0.02 -22.99 -7.79
C VAL A 598 -1.17 -22.02 -7.73
N ASP A 599 -2.28 -22.39 -8.37
CA ASP A 599 -3.46 -21.52 -8.53
C ASP A 599 -4.43 -21.57 -7.33
N TRP A 600 -3.95 -21.07 -6.18
CA TRP A 600 -4.77 -20.88 -4.98
C TRP A 600 -6.00 -20.00 -5.23
N TYR A 601 -5.86 -18.95 -6.04
CA TYR A 601 -6.94 -18.03 -6.38
C TYR A 601 -8.11 -18.75 -7.03
N LYS A 602 -7.87 -19.50 -8.10
CA LYS A 602 -8.91 -20.26 -8.80
C LYS A 602 -9.63 -21.23 -7.86
N PHE A 603 -8.91 -21.87 -6.95
CA PHE A 603 -9.50 -22.84 -6.04
C PHE A 603 -10.34 -22.19 -4.92
N ALA A 604 -9.85 -21.08 -4.35
CA ALA A 604 -10.35 -20.58 -3.07
C ALA A 604 -11.18 -19.29 -3.16
N LYS A 605 -11.14 -18.53 -4.28
CA LYS A 605 -11.75 -17.20 -4.37
C LYS A 605 -13.22 -17.16 -3.94
N GLU A 606 -14.00 -18.17 -4.29
CA GLU A 606 -15.45 -18.24 -3.97
C GLU A 606 -15.77 -19.08 -2.73
N LYS A 607 -14.74 -19.49 -1.97
CA LYS A 607 -14.87 -20.35 -0.79
C LYS A 607 -14.52 -19.57 0.48
N ALA A 608 -15.31 -18.55 0.79
CA ALA A 608 -15.08 -17.65 1.93
C ALA A 608 -14.96 -18.40 3.29
N ASN A 609 -15.57 -19.58 3.42
CA ASN A 609 -15.47 -20.44 4.59
C ASN A 609 -14.08 -21.05 4.82
N LEU A 610 -13.18 -21.00 3.82
CA LEU A 610 -11.78 -21.44 3.96
C LEU A 610 -10.89 -20.39 4.60
N PHE A 611 -11.37 -19.16 4.83
CA PHE A 611 -10.58 -18.03 5.30
C PHE A 611 -11.01 -17.56 6.67
N ALA A 612 -10.03 -17.00 7.40
CA ALA A 612 -10.26 -16.23 8.60
C ALA A 612 -11.06 -14.95 8.27
N LYS A 613 -11.52 -14.25 9.32
CA LYS A 613 -12.30 -13.00 9.17
C LYS A 613 -11.53 -11.82 8.57
N ASP A 614 -10.23 -11.97 8.34
CA ASP A 614 -9.41 -11.01 7.59
C ASP A 614 -9.46 -11.21 6.07
N MET A 615 -10.09 -12.30 5.60
CA MET A 615 -10.27 -12.64 4.18
C MET A 615 -8.96 -12.92 3.42
N VAL A 616 -7.87 -13.21 4.13
CA VAL A 616 -6.55 -13.48 3.55
C VAL A 616 -5.97 -14.78 4.05
N HIS A 617 -5.96 -14.99 5.37
CA HIS A 617 -5.32 -16.18 5.93
C HIS A 617 -6.28 -17.37 5.89
N PRO A 618 -5.83 -18.53 5.40
CA PRO A 618 -6.65 -19.73 5.43
C PRO A 618 -6.88 -20.22 6.87
N GLU A 619 -8.09 -20.67 7.17
CA GLU A 619 -8.39 -21.46 8.37
C GLU A 619 -7.90 -22.90 8.21
N VAL A 620 -8.05 -23.75 9.23
CA VAL A 620 -7.56 -25.15 9.23
C VAL A 620 -7.87 -25.90 7.93
N GLU A 621 -9.13 -25.92 7.49
CA GLU A 621 -9.52 -26.60 6.25
C GLU A 621 -8.97 -25.90 5.00
N GLY A 622 -8.88 -24.57 5.02
CA GLY A 622 -8.21 -23.78 3.98
C GLY A 622 -6.73 -24.10 3.89
N SER A 623 -6.04 -24.28 5.02
CA SER A 623 -4.60 -24.55 5.10
C SER A 623 -4.28 -25.94 4.59
N LYS A 624 -5.14 -26.93 4.88
CA LYS A 624 -5.06 -28.27 4.28
C LYS A 624 -5.24 -28.21 2.76
N ALA A 625 -6.23 -27.47 2.28
CA ALA A 625 -6.46 -27.32 0.85
C ALA A 625 -5.32 -26.56 0.15
N TYR A 626 -4.76 -25.54 0.79
CA TYR A 626 -3.60 -24.79 0.31
C TYR A 626 -2.38 -25.70 0.18
N ARG A 627 -2.09 -26.51 1.21
CA ARG A 627 -1.06 -27.58 1.13
C ARG A 627 -1.36 -28.52 -0.02
N ASN A 628 -2.56 -29.07 -0.10
CA ASN A 628 -2.89 -30.08 -1.13
C ASN A 628 -2.68 -29.55 -2.56
N LEU A 629 -3.00 -28.27 -2.81
CA LEU A 629 -2.74 -27.64 -4.10
C LEU A 629 -1.24 -27.55 -4.41
N ILE A 630 -0.42 -27.16 -3.43
CA ILE A 630 1.04 -27.13 -3.59
C ILE A 630 1.55 -28.53 -3.94
N GLU A 631 1.17 -29.53 -3.15
CA GLU A 631 1.65 -30.90 -3.34
C GLU A 631 1.22 -31.48 -4.69
N ARG A 632 -0.03 -31.23 -5.10
CA ARG A 632 -0.56 -31.69 -6.39
C ARG A 632 0.20 -31.05 -7.55
N GLU A 633 0.48 -29.76 -7.49
CA GLU A 633 1.25 -29.08 -8.54
C GLU A 633 2.70 -29.58 -8.59
N ILE A 634 3.32 -29.82 -7.42
CA ILE A 634 4.65 -30.44 -7.34
C ILE A 634 4.64 -31.77 -8.09
N ILE A 635 3.76 -32.71 -7.71
CA ILE A 635 3.67 -34.03 -8.34
C ILE A 635 3.41 -33.92 -9.85
N ASN A 636 2.42 -33.10 -10.25
CA ASN A 636 2.05 -32.93 -11.64
C ASN A 636 3.18 -32.38 -12.51
N SER A 637 4.11 -31.60 -11.94
CA SER A 637 5.27 -31.13 -12.69
C SER A 637 6.26 -32.25 -13.05
N PHE A 638 6.22 -33.39 -12.35
CA PHE A 638 7.02 -34.59 -12.60
C PHE A 638 6.21 -35.69 -13.29
N ALA A 639 4.99 -35.39 -13.73
CA ALA A 639 4.18 -36.29 -14.54
C ALA A 639 4.60 -36.23 -16.02
N ASN A 640 4.51 -37.37 -16.71
CA ASN A 640 4.76 -37.46 -18.16
C ASN A 640 3.56 -36.99 -19.00
#